data_AF-A0A5C4J3J0-F1
#
_entry.id   AF-A0A5C4J3J0-F1
#
_cell.length_a   1.000
_cell.length_b   1.000
_cell.length_c   1.000
_cell.angle_alpha   90.00
_cell.angle_beta   90.00
_cell.angle_gamma   90.00
#
_symmetry.space_group_name_H-M   'P 1'
#
loop_
_entity.id
_entity.type
_entity.pdbx_description
1 polymer ?
#
loop_
_entity_poly.entity_id
_entity_poly.type
_entity_poly.pdbx_seq_one_letter_code
_entity_poly.pdbx_strand_id
1 'polypeptide(L)'
;MNAARSTVNPFPAAAVARRTALSDDLITVPTAAIRQALSFADDYLAGWKADGGARAASGNVVAVVGEYGMGKTHLALELLRHISRAAGQDVRHLYLDAPADTFLALYKQRFVAELTKDELRQRVQEYYADLVADSLSQSKLTDHAAQRLRNREVQAEAVIERLGLMENVFIQKLRQRLRAITENEAFATALTLFLQPEFEYAVWEWLRGHVPDQALVERGITTAIDTDTAALEAIGVVAFLYGRQSRRFVLVIDELEKVLSSPHSPGTDTARAFKKLLEVFGAARAFLVLCGLPDFLEALPEDVRQRVGCIVRPSALSPTETRQYILDSQERAGQPRELAPFTEATVDYLVTLASGNARTIVKLCYHGYRMARARGTNVTQAVIREVAREQFQLATQDDVRSEIARVLDLGGWLFQAQAAPKGTKARADFWVVHGEDGGGCAVLIADSVLGQKDASVLAKQVEKVKDGREDRAVLLVVNGYLAETAIPALSGAGDRPPLVHSQRRFAEDFDAAIKGVMQRLEATDRESELKILRQQIDRLGRQQSQILGGIRSLGQERDEVRRVLADLGDSHRQDTETLTASLNEVARLTQRTSESGIAGAQTSYDSTTGLNQPTIHGDVHMHFHGPVENSPEPTKPSVLPEEVDALFTEALDRLEKLTPQTEIIASLFGGQADRSAHRSITDVTSDFLLVVGTWAMLRDTIAEFRTAIDAWFRTDPKQPDELRDLCRSYDSAFSFLSPRAIEKLSRSMGADNSNYAGRSFMDLGPRIFDAARDARV
;
A
#
# COMPACT_ATOMS: atom_id res chain seq x y z
N MET A 1 -17.18 -45.58 -17.83
CA MET A 1 -17.13 -44.23 -18.42
C MET A 1 -16.63 -43.26 -17.36
N ASN A 2 -15.32 -43.04 -17.30
CA ASN A 2 -14.70 -42.08 -16.38
C ASN A 2 -14.74 -40.70 -17.03
N ALA A 3 -15.71 -39.88 -16.65
CA ALA A 3 -15.67 -38.45 -16.97
C ALA A 3 -14.43 -37.86 -16.28
N ALA A 4 -13.55 -37.26 -17.07
CA ALA A 4 -12.40 -36.50 -16.57
C ALA A 4 -12.94 -35.36 -15.69
N ARG A 5 -12.99 -35.60 -14.38
CA ARG A 5 -13.38 -34.59 -13.38
C ARG A 5 -12.38 -33.45 -13.50
N SER A 6 -12.88 -32.24 -13.76
CA SER A 6 -12.15 -30.98 -13.72
C SER A 6 -11.08 -31.00 -12.61
N THR A 7 -9.82 -30.83 -12.98
CA THR A 7 -8.66 -30.80 -12.06
C THR A 7 -8.54 -29.49 -11.30
N VAL A 8 -9.44 -28.54 -11.55
CA VAL A 8 -9.39 -27.19 -11.01
C VAL A 8 -9.89 -27.20 -9.57
N ASN A 9 -9.15 -26.55 -8.67
CA ASN A 9 -9.58 -26.35 -7.29
C ASN A 9 -10.82 -25.42 -7.28
N PRO A 10 -11.96 -25.84 -6.71
CA PRO A 10 -13.19 -25.04 -6.74
C PRO A 10 -13.12 -23.78 -5.87
N PHE A 11 -12.12 -23.68 -4.98
CA PHE A 11 -11.93 -22.54 -4.10
C PHE A 11 -10.86 -21.60 -4.63
N PRO A 12 -11.01 -20.27 -4.43
CA PRO A 12 -9.99 -19.32 -4.84
C PRO A 12 -8.76 -19.39 -3.90
N ALA A 13 -7.56 -19.28 -4.48
CA ALA A 13 -6.31 -19.22 -3.71
C ALA A 13 -6.22 -17.96 -2.84
N ALA A 14 -6.78 -16.85 -3.33
CA ALA A 14 -6.89 -15.61 -2.57
C ALA A 14 -8.30 -15.49 -1.98
N ALA A 15 -8.40 -15.49 -0.64
CA ALA A 15 -9.64 -15.19 0.09
C ALA A 15 -9.90 -13.67 0.20
N VAL A 16 -9.64 -12.95 -0.89
CA VAL A 16 -9.82 -11.50 -1.00
C VAL A 16 -10.68 -11.24 -2.22
N ALA A 17 -11.83 -10.62 -2.01
CA ALA A 17 -12.68 -10.20 -3.11
C ALA A 17 -11.99 -9.00 -3.81
N ARG A 18 -11.81 -9.10 -5.13
CA ARG A 18 -11.10 -8.09 -5.93
C ARG A 18 -12.09 -7.34 -6.82
N ARG A 19 -11.75 -6.11 -7.18
CA ARG A 19 -12.56 -5.27 -8.08
C ARG A 19 -12.81 -5.89 -9.47
N THR A 20 -11.87 -6.71 -9.95
CA THR A 20 -12.04 -7.51 -11.18
C THR A 20 -13.14 -8.58 -11.07
N ALA A 21 -13.64 -8.87 -9.87
CA ALA A 21 -14.70 -9.84 -9.60
C ALA A 21 -16.12 -9.27 -9.73
N LEU A 22 -16.29 -8.11 -10.37
CA LEU A 22 -17.59 -7.68 -10.91
C LEU A 22 -18.07 -8.57 -12.08
N SER A 23 -17.25 -9.52 -12.53
CA SER A 23 -17.70 -10.62 -13.38
C SER A 23 -18.70 -11.54 -12.64
N ASP A 24 -19.34 -12.47 -13.35
CA ASP A 24 -20.18 -13.52 -12.76
C ASP A 24 -19.39 -14.47 -11.82
N ASP A 25 -18.11 -14.14 -11.54
CA ASP A 25 -17.19 -14.96 -10.80
C ASP A 25 -17.25 -14.87 -9.28
N LEU A 26 -18.23 -14.20 -8.69
CA LEU A 26 -18.42 -14.16 -7.24
C LEU A 26 -19.44 -15.22 -6.76
N ILE A 27 -19.02 -16.12 -5.87
CA ILE A 27 -19.91 -17.07 -5.17
C ILE A 27 -20.38 -16.43 -3.88
N THR A 28 -21.68 -16.27 -3.73
CA THR A 28 -22.30 -15.56 -2.61
C THR A 28 -23.30 -16.49 -1.93
N VAL A 29 -23.12 -16.72 -0.64
CA VAL A 29 -24.10 -17.45 0.18
C VAL A 29 -25.09 -16.46 0.77
N PRO A 30 -26.41 -16.68 0.68
CA PRO A 30 -27.40 -15.74 1.19
C PRO A 30 -27.42 -15.74 2.73
N THR A 31 -26.55 -14.96 3.37
CA THR A 31 -26.59 -14.71 4.81
C THR A 31 -27.70 -13.71 5.15
N ALA A 32 -28.01 -13.55 6.44
CA ALA A 32 -28.96 -12.53 6.89
C ALA A 32 -28.53 -11.11 6.49
N ALA A 33 -27.23 -10.81 6.63
CA ALA A 33 -26.64 -9.53 6.22
C ALA A 33 -26.77 -9.29 4.71
N ILE A 34 -26.52 -10.30 3.88
CA ILE A 34 -26.69 -10.21 2.43
C ILE A 34 -28.15 -9.94 2.09
N ARG A 35 -29.10 -10.71 2.63
CA ARG A 35 -30.53 -10.49 2.38
C ARG A 35 -30.99 -9.09 2.78
N GLN A 36 -30.54 -8.61 3.95
CA GLN A 36 -30.87 -7.27 4.42
C GLN A 36 -30.33 -6.22 3.45
N ALA A 37 -29.05 -6.27 3.10
CA ALA A 37 -28.45 -5.30 2.20
C ALA A 37 -29.10 -5.29 0.81
N LEU A 38 -29.38 -6.48 0.26
CA LEU A 38 -30.03 -6.62 -1.04
C LEU A 38 -31.46 -6.07 -1.01
N SER A 39 -32.22 -6.24 0.08
CA SER A 39 -33.54 -5.62 0.24
C SER A 39 -33.47 -4.10 0.14
N PHE A 40 -32.47 -3.46 0.78
CA PHE A 40 -32.27 -2.01 0.69
C PHE A 40 -31.87 -1.56 -0.73
N ALA A 41 -31.09 -2.38 -1.44
CA ALA A 41 -30.79 -2.14 -2.84
C ALA A 41 -32.06 -2.29 -3.70
N ASP A 42 -32.87 -3.31 -3.49
CA ASP A 42 -34.12 -3.52 -4.21
C ASP A 42 -35.11 -2.38 -4.01
N ASP A 43 -35.25 -1.88 -2.77
CA ASP A 43 -36.09 -0.71 -2.46
C ASP A 43 -35.61 0.55 -3.23
N TYR A 44 -34.29 0.75 -3.29
CA TYR A 44 -33.67 1.82 -4.07
C TYR A 44 -33.99 1.68 -5.58
N LEU A 45 -33.92 0.47 -6.13
CA LEU A 45 -34.16 0.20 -7.55
C LEU A 45 -35.64 0.20 -7.91
N ALA A 46 -36.53 -0.17 -6.98
CA ALA A 46 -37.98 -0.25 -7.16
C ALA A 46 -38.63 1.14 -7.13
N GLY A 47 -38.18 2.02 -6.24
CA GLY A 47 -38.66 3.40 -6.15
C GLY A 47 -38.46 4.22 -7.44
N TRP A 48 -37.63 3.74 -8.35
CA TRP A 48 -37.45 4.29 -9.70
C TRP A 48 -38.48 3.80 -10.71
N LYS A 49 -38.88 2.52 -10.67
CA LYS A 49 -39.80 1.91 -11.64
C LYS A 49 -41.26 2.35 -11.42
N ALA A 50 -41.60 2.72 -10.19
CA ALA A 50 -42.97 2.96 -9.78
C ALA A 50 -43.54 4.32 -10.20
N ASP A 51 -42.70 5.30 -10.59
CA ASP A 51 -43.19 6.68 -10.74
C ASP A 51 -42.54 7.47 -11.87
N GLY A 52 -43.32 7.69 -12.93
CA GLY A 52 -43.25 8.91 -13.73
C GLY A 52 -43.71 10.16 -12.95
N GLY A 53 -43.50 10.26 -11.62
CA GLY A 53 -43.72 11.53 -10.93
C GLY A 53 -43.89 11.61 -9.40
N ALA A 54 -44.34 10.61 -8.62
CA ALA A 54 -44.97 10.96 -7.32
C ALA A 54 -44.49 10.32 -6.00
N ARG A 55 -43.87 9.13 -5.92
CA ARG A 55 -43.18 8.67 -4.71
C ARG A 55 -41.68 8.82 -4.89
N ALA A 56 -41.16 9.89 -4.31
CA ALA A 56 -39.74 10.21 -4.27
C ALA A 56 -38.95 9.11 -3.57
N ALA A 57 -38.38 8.18 -4.33
CA ALA A 57 -37.29 7.36 -3.83
C ALA A 57 -36.17 8.30 -3.37
N SER A 58 -35.97 8.39 -2.05
CA SER A 58 -34.83 9.10 -1.48
C SER A 58 -33.55 8.34 -1.79
N GLY A 59 -32.43 9.05 -1.91
CA GLY A 59 -31.13 8.38 -1.91
C GLY A 59 -30.95 7.59 -0.61
N ASN A 60 -30.16 6.53 -0.67
CA ASN A 60 -29.93 5.64 0.46
C ASN A 60 -28.44 5.62 0.81
N VAL A 61 -28.17 5.65 2.11
CA VAL A 61 -26.82 5.46 2.68
C VAL A 61 -26.84 4.19 3.50
N VAL A 62 -25.99 3.24 3.15
CA VAL A 62 -25.82 1.95 3.84
C VAL A 62 -24.42 1.89 4.43
N ALA A 63 -24.31 1.58 5.71
CA ALA A 63 -23.05 1.26 6.35
C ALA A 63 -22.91 -0.27 6.51
N VAL A 64 -21.82 -0.83 6.02
CA VAL A 64 -21.43 -2.23 6.19
C VAL A 64 -20.30 -2.30 7.21
N VAL A 65 -20.61 -2.84 8.39
CA VAL A 65 -19.74 -2.75 9.56
C VAL A 65 -19.48 -4.12 10.15
N GLY A 66 -18.21 -4.45 10.37
CA GLY A 66 -17.86 -5.72 11.00
C GLY A 66 -16.37 -5.96 11.10
N GLU A 67 -16.01 -7.04 11.77
CA GLU A 67 -14.62 -7.42 12.00
C GLU A 67 -13.88 -7.79 10.71
N TYR A 68 -12.55 -7.88 10.82
CA TYR A 68 -11.71 -8.34 9.72
C TYR A 68 -12.08 -9.76 9.27
N GLY A 69 -12.24 -9.94 7.96
CA GLY A 69 -12.51 -11.27 7.38
C GLY A 69 -13.97 -11.75 7.43
N MET A 70 -14.90 -10.95 7.97
CA MET A 70 -16.34 -11.28 8.02
C MET A 70 -17.09 -11.05 6.69
N GLY A 71 -16.41 -10.64 5.62
CA GLY A 71 -17.01 -10.50 4.29
C GLY A 71 -17.59 -9.13 3.95
N LYS A 72 -17.16 -8.04 4.60
CA LYS A 72 -17.57 -6.65 4.27
C LYS A 72 -17.41 -6.32 2.78
N THR A 73 -16.18 -6.44 2.27
CA THR A 73 -15.85 -6.23 0.86
C THR A 73 -16.65 -7.13 -0.07
N HIS A 74 -16.88 -8.39 0.32
CA HIS A 74 -17.69 -9.32 -0.46
C HIS A 74 -19.14 -8.85 -0.56
N LEU A 75 -19.74 -8.42 0.56
CA LEU A 75 -21.09 -7.86 0.59
C LEU A 75 -21.20 -6.59 -0.27
N ALA A 76 -20.20 -5.71 -0.21
CA ALA A 76 -20.17 -4.48 -0.99
C ALA A 76 -20.11 -4.74 -2.50
N LEU A 77 -19.28 -5.70 -2.93
CA LEU A 77 -19.22 -6.13 -4.33
C LEU A 77 -20.49 -6.85 -4.76
N GLU A 78 -21.11 -7.64 -3.88
CA GLU A 78 -22.39 -8.28 -4.18
C GLU A 78 -23.51 -7.26 -4.39
N LEU A 79 -23.56 -6.21 -3.58
CA LEU A 79 -24.49 -5.10 -3.76
C LEU A 79 -24.30 -4.44 -5.14
N LEU A 80 -23.06 -4.14 -5.51
CA LEU A 80 -22.76 -3.58 -6.84
C LEU A 80 -23.18 -4.50 -7.97
N ARG A 81 -22.89 -5.80 -7.83
CA ARG A 81 -23.26 -6.82 -8.82
C ARG A 81 -24.77 -6.94 -8.96
N HIS A 82 -25.49 -7.00 -7.85
CA HIS A 82 -26.95 -7.06 -7.81
C HIS A 82 -27.59 -5.85 -8.47
N ILE A 83 -27.13 -4.65 -8.12
CA ILE A 83 -27.61 -3.39 -8.71
C ILE A 83 -27.32 -3.36 -10.21
N SER A 84 -26.12 -3.75 -10.64
CA SER A 84 -25.74 -3.77 -12.06
C SER A 84 -26.61 -4.73 -12.87
N ARG A 85 -26.92 -5.93 -12.34
CA ARG A 85 -27.81 -6.90 -13.00
C ARG A 85 -29.25 -6.41 -13.11
N ALA A 86 -29.76 -5.77 -12.07
CA ALA A 86 -31.16 -5.34 -12.02
C ALA A 86 -31.45 -4.09 -12.86
N ALA A 87 -30.43 -3.28 -13.15
CA ALA A 87 -30.60 -1.95 -13.74
C ALA A 87 -29.82 -1.73 -15.05
N GLY A 88 -28.95 -2.65 -15.46
CA GLY A 88 -28.26 -2.59 -16.75
C GLY A 88 -27.34 -1.37 -16.87
N GLN A 89 -27.34 -0.74 -18.06
CA GLN A 89 -26.48 0.41 -18.38
C GLN A 89 -26.96 1.74 -17.76
N ASP A 90 -28.13 1.76 -17.12
CA ASP A 90 -28.72 2.98 -16.54
C ASP A 90 -28.13 3.37 -15.17
N VAL A 91 -27.12 2.62 -14.70
CA VAL A 91 -26.45 2.85 -13.41
C VAL A 91 -24.97 3.07 -13.62
N ARG A 92 -24.50 4.23 -13.18
CA ARG A 92 -23.07 4.44 -12.97
C ARG A 92 -22.73 4.01 -11.56
N HIS A 93 -21.80 3.07 -11.43
CA HIS A 93 -21.28 2.64 -10.14
C HIS A 93 -19.77 2.85 -10.06
N LEU A 94 -19.30 3.22 -8.87
CA LEU A 94 -17.88 3.38 -8.54
C LEU A 94 -17.58 2.59 -7.26
N TYR A 95 -16.44 1.89 -7.27
CA TYR A 95 -15.91 1.19 -6.09
C TYR A 95 -14.55 1.79 -5.75
N LEU A 96 -14.42 2.32 -4.54
CA LEU A 96 -13.18 2.90 -4.04
C LEU A 96 -12.68 2.09 -2.84
N ASP A 97 -11.41 1.71 -2.88
CA ASP A 97 -10.68 1.22 -1.72
C ASP A 97 -9.95 2.40 -1.07
N ALA A 98 -10.25 2.69 0.20
CA ALA A 98 -9.76 3.88 0.84
C ALA A 98 -8.25 3.79 1.13
N PRO A 99 -7.46 4.82 0.74
CA PRO A 99 -6.04 4.86 1.07
C PRO A 99 -5.85 5.02 2.58
N ALA A 100 -4.70 4.57 3.08
CA ALA A 100 -4.28 4.80 4.47
C ALA A 100 -3.80 6.23 4.69
N ASP A 101 -4.66 7.21 4.40
CA ASP A 101 -4.32 8.64 4.50
C ASP A 101 -5.58 9.53 4.67
N THR A 102 -5.89 10.38 3.69
CA THR A 102 -6.87 11.48 3.76
C THR A 102 -8.01 11.32 2.75
N PHE A 103 -9.12 12.05 2.93
CA PHE A 103 -10.19 12.10 1.93
C PHE A 103 -9.70 12.76 0.62
N LEU A 104 -8.75 13.68 0.71
CA LEU A 104 -8.06 14.23 -0.44
C LEU A 104 -7.34 13.16 -1.26
N ALA A 105 -6.61 12.24 -0.60
CA ALA A 105 -5.96 11.13 -1.26
C ALA A 105 -6.98 10.18 -1.92
N LEU A 106 -8.08 9.87 -1.23
CA LEU A 106 -9.19 9.09 -1.79
C LEU A 106 -9.74 9.74 -3.08
N TYR A 107 -9.94 11.06 -3.05
CA TYR A 107 -10.45 11.80 -4.20
C TYR A 107 -9.48 11.77 -5.38
N LYS A 108 -8.24 12.23 -5.18
CA LYS A 108 -7.25 12.38 -6.25
C LYS A 108 -6.77 11.06 -6.84
N GLN A 109 -6.57 10.05 -5.99
CA GLN A 109 -5.94 8.79 -6.41
C GLN A 109 -6.94 7.71 -6.83
N ARG A 110 -8.20 7.79 -6.37
CA ARG A 110 -9.20 6.75 -6.59
C ARG A 110 -10.47 7.27 -7.25
N PHE A 111 -11.06 8.36 -6.75
CA PHE A 111 -12.35 8.80 -7.28
C PHE A 111 -12.25 9.47 -8.65
N VAL A 112 -11.46 10.54 -8.78
CA VAL A 112 -11.38 11.31 -10.03
C VAL A 112 -10.71 10.51 -11.16
N ALA A 113 -9.84 9.55 -10.79
CA ALA A 113 -9.18 8.66 -11.73
C ALA A 113 -10.16 7.71 -12.47
N GLU A 114 -11.35 7.48 -11.90
CA GLU A 114 -12.38 6.62 -12.49
C GLU A 114 -13.37 7.38 -13.40
N LEU A 115 -13.21 8.70 -13.47
CA LEU A 115 -14.04 9.59 -14.27
C LEU A 115 -13.26 10.03 -15.50
N THR A 116 -13.97 10.20 -16.62
CA THR A 116 -13.40 10.83 -17.82
C THR A 116 -13.93 12.25 -17.97
N LYS A 117 -13.13 13.10 -18.63
CA LYS A 117 -13.51 14.48 -18.97
C LYS A 117 -14.84 14.51 -19.71
N ASP A 118 -14.96 13.69 -20.75
CA ASP A 118 -16.13 13.66 -21.64
C ASP A 118 -17.37 13.16 -20.91
N GLU A 119 -17.22 12.16 -20.04
CA GLU A 119 -18.32 11.64 -19.24
C GLU A 119 -18.88 12.74 -18.32
N LEU A 120 -18.03 13.45 -17.59
CA LEU A 120 -18.48 14.52 -16.70
C LEU A 120 -19.06 15.71 -17.47
N ARG A 121 -18.46 16.09 -18.61
CA ARG A 121 -18.96 17.18 -19.47
C ARG A 121 -20.35 16.86 -19.99
N GLN A 122 -20.56 15.64 -20.48
CA GLN A 122 -21.87 15.15 -20.90
C GLN A 122 -22.89 15.26 -19.76
N ARG A 123 -22.51 14.92 -18.52
CA ARG A 123 -23.40 15.11 -17.35
C ARG A 123 -23.75 16.59 -17.17
N VAL A 124 -22.81 17.51 -17.23
CA VAL A 124 -23.14 18.93 -17.06
C VAL A 124 -24.09 19.42 -18.16
N GLN A 125 -23.87 19.00 -19.42
CA GLN A 125 -24.74 19.32 -20.55
C GLN A 125 -26.15 18.76 -20.40
N GLU A 126 -26.27 17.49 -20.00
CA GLU A 126 -27.57 16.86 -19.73
C GLU A 126 -28.33 17.59 -18.60
N TYR A 127 -27.63 18.02 -17.55
CA TYR A 127 -28.23 18.79 -16.46
C TYR A 127 -28.72 20.17 -16.93
N TYR A 128 -27.92 20.83 -17.76
CA TYR A 128 -28.29 22.11 -18.35
C TYR A 128 -29.54 21.98 -19.24
N ALA A 129 -29.60 20.95 -20.08
CA ALA A 129 -30.77 20.65 -20.91
C ALA A 129 -32.03 20.41 -20.07
N ASP A 130 -31.94 19.69 -18.95
CA ASP A 130 -33.06 19.49 -18.03
C ASP A 130 -33.55 20.80 -17.40
N LEU A 131 -32.62 21.68 -17.02
CA LEU A 131 -32.94 22.99 -16.46
C LEU A 131 -33.70 23.88 -17.46
N VAL A 132 -33.27 23.85 -18.72
CA VAL A 132 -33.96 24.54 -19.81
C VAL A 132 -35.34 23.93 -20.03
N ALA A 133 -35.43 22.60 -20.08
CA ALA A 133 -36.70 21.89 -20.25
C ALA A 133 -37.70 22.19 -19.11
N ASP A 134 -37.25 22.23 -17.85
CA ASP A 134 -38.09 22.61 -16.70
C ASP A 134 -38.69 24.00 -16.89
N SER A 135 -37.89 24.96 -17.33
CA SER A 135 -38.36 26.33 -17.56
C SER A 135 -39.34 26.40 -18.74
N LEU A 136 -39.10 25.63 -19.81
CA LEU A 136 -39.99 25.54 -20.97
C LEU A 136 -41.31 24.82 -20.67
N SER A 137 -41.31 23.86 -19.75
CA SER A 137 -42.51 23.10 -19.37
C SER A 137 -43.55 23.95 -18.60
N GLN A 138 -43.21 25.18 -18.22
CA GLN A 138 -44.15 26.12 -17.61
C GLN A 138 -45.19 26.66 -18.61
N SER A 139 -44.95 26.52 -19.91
CA SER A 139 -45.87 26.95 -20.96
C SER A 139 -46.25 25.78 -21.87
N LYS A 140 -47.56 25.62 -22.12
CA LYS A 140 -48.09 24.59 -23.02
C LYS A 140 -47.56 24.71 -24.46
N LEU A 141 -47.16 25.91 -24.89
CA LEU A 141 -46.65 26.16 -26.24
C LEU A 141 -45.24 25.61 -26.46
N THR A 142 -44.45 25.48 -25.38
CA THR A 142 -43.05 25.03 -25.42
C THR A 142 -42.85 23.62 -24.86
N ASP A 143 -43.93 22.94 -24.48
CA ASP A 143 -43.90 21.61 -23.86
C ASP A 143 -43.29 20.54 -24.78
N HIS A 144 -43.59 20.59 -26.08
CA HIS A 144 -42.97 19.68 -27.04
C HIS A 144 -41.44 19.88 -27.13
N ALA A 145 -40.95 21.12 -27.06
CA ALA A 145 -39.51 21.39 -27.04
C ALA A 145 -38.87 20.92 -25.72
N ALA A 146 -39.56 21.10 -24.59
CA ALA A 146 -39.13 20.58 -23.29
C ALA A 146 -39.03 19.05 -23.31
N GLN A 147 -39.99 18.36 -23.91
CA GLN A 147 -39.97 16.90 -24.01
C GLN A 147 -38.81 16.40 -24.88
N ARG A 148 -38.54 17.05 -26.02
CA ARG A 148 -37.40 16.71 -26.88
C ARG A 148 -36.05 16.92 -26.20
N LEU A 149 -35.93 17.96 -25.36
CA LEU A 149 -34.73 18.19 -24.54
C LEU A 149 -34.55 17.09 -23.48
N ARG A 150 -35.63 16.69 -22.80
CA ARG A 150 -35.59 15.58 -21.82
C ARG A 150 -35.23 14.25 -22.48
N ASN A 151 -35.74 14.01 -23.69
CA ASN A 151 -35.42 12.83 -24.49
C ASN A 151 -34.04 12.88 -25.15
N ARG A 152 -33.29 13.98 -25.02
CA ARG A 152 -31.97 14.19 -25.63
C ARG A 152 -31.97 14.15 -27.16
N GLU A 153 -33.09 14.50 -27.78
CA GLU A 153 -33.23 14.56 -29.24
C GLU A 153 -32.66 15.86 -29.85
N VAL A 154 -32.50 16.90 -29.02
CA VAL A 154 -32.01 18.23 -29.40
C VAL A 154 -31.09 18.77 -28.33
N GLN A 155 -30.11 19.58 -28.75
CA GLN A 155 -29.21 20.31 -27.85
C GLN A 155 -29.90 21.56 -27.28
N ALA A 156 -29.53 21.95 -26.06
CA ALA A 156 -30.13 23.07 -25.34
C ALA A 156 -29.90 24.40 -26.07
N GLU A 157 -28.69 24.61 -26.57
CA GLU A 157 -28.23 25.79 -27.27
C GLU A 157 -29.10 26.03 -28.53
N ALA A 158 -29.32 24.97 -29.32
CA ALA A 158 -30.13 25.04 -30.53
C ALA A 158 -31.61 25.39 -30.24
N VAL A 159 -32.15 24.94 -29.10
CA VAL A 159 -33.53 25.27 -28.69
C VAL A 159 -33.62 26.73 -28.21
N ILE A 160 -32.63 27.18 -27.44
CA ILE A 160 -32.54 28.57 -26.95
C ILE A 160 -32.45 29.53 -28.13
N GLU A 161 -31.57 29.27 -29.09
CA GLU A 161 -31.40 30.09 -30.29
C GLU A 161 -32.68 30.13 -31.12
N ARG A 162 -33.27 28.96 -31.41
CA ARG A 162 -34.49 28.85 -32.23
C ARG A 162 -35.70 29.55 -31.61
N LEU A 163 -35.80 29.57 -30.28
CA LEU A 163 -36.90 30.23 -29.55
C LEU A 163 -36.58 31.69 -29.19
N GLY A 164 -35.39 32.20 -29.55
CA GLY A 164 -34.97 33.57 -29.24
C GLY A 164 -34.86 33.85 -27.75
N LEU A 165 -34.48 32.84 -26.95
CA LEU A 165 -34.37 32.97 -25.50
C LEU A 165 -33.00 33.52 -25.11
N MET A 166 -32.94 34.20 -23.96
CA MET A 166 -31.69 34.73 -23.44
C MET A 166 -30.89 33.62 -22.71
N GLU A 167 -29.84 33.12 -23.34
CA GLU A 167 -28.96 32.06 -22.79
C GLU A 167 -28.41 32.41 -21.40
N ASN A 168 -27.99 33.66 -21.20
CA ASN A 168 -27.46 34.15 -19.93
C ASN A 168 -28.41 33.91 -18.74
N VAL A 169 -29.73 33.92 -18.96
CA VAL A 169 -30.71 33.64 -17.89
C VAL A 169 -30.61 32.18 -17.43
N PHE A 170 -30.43 31.24 -18.35
CA PHE A 170 -30.31 29.83 -18.03
C PHE A 170 -28.96 29.49 -17.40
N ILE A 171 -27.88 30.11 -17.86
CA ILE A 171 -26.55 30.01 -17.25
C ILE A 171 -26.56 30.51 -15.80
N GLN A 172 -27.21 31.64 -15.52
CA GLN A 172 -27.35 32.13 -14.13
C GLN A 172 -28.20 31.21 -13.26
N LYS A 173 -29.30 30.66 -13.81
CA LYS A 173 -30.11 29.65 -13.11
C LYS A 173 -29.30 28.37 -12.81
N LEU A 174 -28.47 27.92 -13.75
CA LEU A 174 -27.56 26.78 -13.57
C LEU A 174 -26.59 27.03 -12.43
N ARG A 175 -25.89 28.18 -12.45
CA ARG A 175 -24.96 28.58 -11.40
C ARG A 175 -25.64 28.67 -10.03
N GLN A 176 -26.84 29.26 -9.96
CA GLN A 176 -27.61 29.37 -8.73
C GLN A 176 -28.01 28.00 -8.17
N ARG A 177 -28.48 27.07 -9.02
CA ARG A 177 -28.83 25.71 -8.58
C ARG A 177 -27.61 24.94 -8.09
N LEU A 178 -26.51 24.96 -8.85
CA LEU A 178 -25.26 24.30 -8.45
C LEU A 178 -24.75 24.86 -7.12
N ARG A 179 -24.71 26.18 -6.97
CA ARG A 179 -24.28 26.83 -5.71
C ARG A 179 -25.12 26.42 -4.50
N ALA A 180 -26.44 26.29 -4.66
CA ALA A 180 -27.33 25.90 -3.57
C ALA A 180 -27.06 24.48 -3.05
N ILE A 181 -26.45 23.62 -3.88
CA ILE A 181 -26.18 22.22 -3.54
C ILE A 181 -24.77 22.05 -3.02
N THR A 182 -23.80 22.68 -3.69
CA THR A 182 -22.38 22.54 -3.37
C THR A 182 -21.97 23.43 -2.20
N GLU A 183 -22.74 24.49 -1.90
CA GLU A 183 -22.35 25.59 -0.98
C GLU A 183 -21.00 26.25 -1.33
N ASN A 184 -20.45 25.89 -2.49
CA ASN A 184 -19.13 26.30 -2.95
C ASN A 184 -19.27 26.90 -4.36
N GLU A 185 -18.96 28.18 -4.46
CA GLU A 185 -19.10 28.98 -5.67
C GLU A 185 -18.08 28.59 -6.76
N ALA A 186 -16.93 28.04 -6.38
CA ALA A 186 -15.91 27.60 -7.33
C ALA A 186 -16.44 26.47 -8.22
N PHE A 187 -17.08 25.45 -7.64
CA PHE A 187 -17.68 24.36 -8.42
C PHE A 187 -18.80 24.84 -9.35
N ALA A 188 -19.68 25.73 -8.87
CA ALA A 188 -20.77 26.25 -9.68
C ALA A 188 -20.24 27.03 -10.90
N THR A 189 -19.19 27.84 -10.69
CA THR A 189 -18.50 28.59 -11.75
C THR A 189 -17.78 27.64 -12.70
N ALA A 190 -16.97 26.71 -12.18
CA ALA A 190 -16.18 25.78 -12.96
C ALA A 190 -17.06 24.90 -13.87
N LEU A 191 -18.13 24.31 -13.35
CA LEU A 191 -19.04 23.48 -14.15
C LEU A 191 -19.78 24.29 -15.22
N THR A 192 -20.10 25.55 -14.94
CA THR A 192 -20.68 26.45 -15.95
C THR A 192 -19.69 26.71 -17.09
N LEU A 193 -18.43 26.96 -16.76
CA LEU A 193 -17.35 27.12 -17.74
C LEU A 193 -17.06 25.81 -18.49
N PHE A 194 -17.32 24.66 -17.87
CA PHE A 194 -17.09 23.37 -18.48
C PHE A 194 -17.97 23.09 -19.71
N LEU A 195 -19.06 23.86 -19.89
CA LEU A 195 -19.88 23.84 -21.10
C LEU A 195 -19.19 24.55 -22.28
N GLN A 196 -18.27 25.49 -22.01
CA GLN A 196 -17.53 26.24 -23.01
C GLN A 196 -16.28 25.45 -23.44
N PRO A 197 -16.10 25.14 -24.73
CA PRO A 197 -14.98 24.35 -25.23
C PRO A 197 -13.59 24.89 -24.82
N GLU A 198 -13.47 26.21 -24.72
CA GLU A 198 -12.20 26.90 -24.46
C GLU A 198 -11.69 26.66 -23.02
N PHE A 199 -12.58 26.35 -22.08
CA PHE A 199 -12.25 26.12 -20.66
C PHE A 199 -12.28 24.65 -20.27
N GLU A 200 -12.60 23.72 -21.18
CA GLU A 200 -12.72 22.30 -20.86
C GLU A 200 -11.47 21.74 -20.18
N TYR A 201 -10.31 21.98 -20.78
CA TYR A 201 -9.05 21.44 -20.26
C TYR A 201 -8.70 22.05 -18.90
N ALA A 202 -8.82 23.37 -18.77
CA ALA A 202 -8.58 24.12 -17.55
C ALA A 202 -9.42 23.60 -16.37
N VAL A 203 -10.74 23.47 -16.59
CA VAL A 203 -11.67 22.99 -15.57
C VAL A 203 -11.39 21.53 -15.22
N TRP A 204 -11.07 20.69 -16.21
CA TRP A 204 -10.75 19.29 -15.96
C TRP A 204 -9.49 19.12 -15.10
N GLU A 205 -8.42 19.85 -15.40
CA GLU A 205 -7.20 19.80 -14.60
C GLU A 205 -7.43 20.33 -13.17
N TRP A 206 -8.23 21.39 -13.01
CA TRP A 206 -8.64 21.86 -11.68
C TRP A 206 -9.47 20.81 -10.92
N LEU A 207 -10.39 20.11 -11.58
CA LEU A 207 -11.15 19.00 -10.96
C LEU A 207 -10.25 17.83 -10.58
N ARG A 208 -9.13 17.59 -11.27
CA ARG A 208 -8.12 16.62 -10.81
C ARG A 208 -7.32 17.11 -9.59
N GLY A 209 -7.60 18.34 -9.15
CA GLY A 209 -7.03 19.01 -8.00
C GLY A 209 -5.67 19.63 -8.28
N HIS A 210 -5.39 19.98 -9.55
CA HIS A 210 -4.29 20.88 -9.91
C HIS A 210 -4.65 22.33 -9.56
N VAL A 211 -3.64 23.20 -9.50
CA VAL A 211 -3.81 24.64 -9.27
C VAL A 211 -4.63 25.23 -10.43
N PRO A 212 -5.62 26.10 -10.17
CA PRO A 212 -6.38 26.73 -11.25
C PRO A 212 -5.46 27.59 -12.12
N ASP A 213 -5.66 27.54 -13.43
CA ASP A 213 -4.94 28.40 -14.36
C ASP A 213 -5.44 29.85 -14.30
N GLN A 214 -4.71 30.76 -14.94
CA GLN A 214 -5.01 32.20 -14.90
C GLN A 214 -6.43 32.51 -15.40
N ALA A 215 -6.91 31.76 -16.39
CA ALA A 215 -8.24 31.89 -16.94
C ALA A 215 -9.35 31.58 -15.92
N LEU A 216 -9.16 30.55 -15.08
CA LEU A 216 -10.08 30.22 -13.98
C LEU A 216 -9.94 31.18 -12.79
N VAL A 217 -8.72 31.64 -12.50
CA VAL A 217 -8.46 32.63 -11.43
C VAL A 217 -9.19 33.95 -11.71
N GLU A 218 -9.13 34.45 -12.95
CA GLU A 218 -9.85 35.67 -13.39
C GLU A 218 -11.37 35.53 -13.27
N ARG A 219 -11.88 34.30 -13.20
CA ARG A 219 -13.31 33.99 -13.05
C ARG A 219 -13.69 33.68 -11.60
N GLY A 220 -12.77 33.83 -10.66
CA GLY A 220 -13.00 33.70 -9.21
C GLY A 220 -12.69 32.32 -8.63
N ILE A 221 -12.07 31.41 -9.40
CA ILE A 221 -11.62 30.11 -8.90
C ILE A 221 -10.15 30.26 -8.51
N THR A 222 -9.89 30.56 -7.24
CA THR A 222 -8.56 30.94 -6.75
C THR A 222 -7.83 29.83 -5.99
N THR A 223 -8.52 28.75 -5.62
CA THR A 223 -7.95 27.67 -4.80
C THR A 223 -8.03 26.32 -5.53
N ALA A 224 -7.03 25.47 -5.29
CA ALA A 224 -7.05 24.08 -5.73
C ALA A 224 -8.00 23.23 -4.87
N ILE A 225 -8.29 22.01 -5.32
CA ILE A 225 -8.90 20.97 -4.48
C ILE A 225 -7.76 20.26 -3.75
N ASP A 226 -7.35 20.81 -2.61
CA ASP A 226 -6.20 20.37 -1.81
C ASP A 226 -6.52 20.15 -0.32
N THR A 227 -7.80 20.13 0.04
CA THR A 227 -8.29 19.82 1.39
C THR A 227 -9.32 18.70 1.36
N ASP A 228 -9.47 18.00 2.49
CA ASP A 228 -10.50 16.96 2.66
C ASP A 228 -11.92 17.50 2.44
N THR A 229 -12.19 18.71 2.93
CA THR A 229 -13.47 19.38 2.75
C THR A 229 -13.78 19.60 1.27
N ALA A 230 -12.85 20.20 0.52
CA ALA A 230 -13.04 20.44 -0.91
C ALA A 230 -13.16 19.12 -1.71
N ALA A 231 -12.43 18.09 -1.32
CA ALA A 231 -12.51 16.75 -1.92
C ALA A 231 -13.89 16.10 -1.70
N LEU A 232 -14.43 16.16 -0.48
CA LEU A 232 -15.76 15.64 -0.16
C LEU A 232 -16.86 16.42 -0.89
N GLU A 233 -16.75 17.74 -0.96
CA GLU A 233 -17.65 18.59 -1.76
C GLU A 233 -17.62 18.18 -3.24
N ALA A 234 -16.44 17.97 -3.81
CA ALA A 234 -16.27 17.52 -5.20
C ALA A 234 -16.98 16.18 -5.47
N ILE A 235 -16.85 15.20 -4.57
CA ILE A 235 -17.56 13.91 -4.66
C ILE A 235 -19.07 14.15 -4.63
N GLY A 236 -19.55 15.02 -3.75
CA GLY A 236 -20.96 15.39 -3.64
C GLY A 236 -21.50 16.03 -4.93
N VAL A 237 -20.73 16.93 -5.55
CA VAL A 237 -21.09 17.57 -6.83
C VAL A 237 -21.30 16.52 -7.92
N VAL A 238 -20.35 15.58 -8.04
CA VAL A 238 -20.45 14.50 -9.03
C VAL A 238 -21.66 13.61 -8.72
N ALA A 239 -21.84 13.18 -7.48
CA ALA A 239 -22.99 12.36 -7.08
C ALA A 239 -24.32 13.04 -7.44
N PHE A 240 -24.41 14.35 -7.23
CA PHE A 240 -25.58 15.16 -7.60
C PHE A 240 -25.83 15.16 -9.12
N LEU A 241 -24.80 15.40 -9.92
CA LEU A 241 -24.93 15.45 -11.38
C LEU A 241 -25.46 14.13 -11.95
N TYR A 242 -24.96 12.99 -11.46
CA TYR A 242 -25.46 11.69 -11.93
C TYR A 242 -26.86 11.37 -11.43
N GLY A 243 -27.15 11.61 -10.15
CA GLY A 243 -28.40 11.16 -9.53
C GLY A 243 -29.68 11.87 -10.01
N ARG A 244 -29.58 13.04 -10.64
CA ARG A 244 -30.75 13.83 -11.10
C ARG A 244 -31.20 13.57 -12.55
N GLN A 245 -30.42 12.86 -13.37
CA GLN A 245 -30.62 12.82 -14.83
C GLN A 245 -31.26 11.52 -15.35
N SER A 246 -32.16 10.96 -14.56
CA SER A 246 -32.71 9.62 -14.85
C SER A 246 -31.70 8.48 -14.85
N ARG A 247 -30.47 8.74 -14.40
CA ARG A 247 -29.43 7.74 -14.20
C ARG A 247 -29.20 7.51 -12.72
N ARG A 248 -28.93 6.27 -12.36
CA ARG A 248 -28.65 5.91 -10.97
C ARG A 248 -27.16 6.06 -10.72
N PHE A 249 -26.82 6.56 -9.55
CA PHE A 249 -25.44 6.69 -9.11
C PHE A 249 -25.22 5.87 -7.86
N VAL A 250 -24.22 4.99 -7.90
CA VAL A 250 -23.85 4.14 -6.77
C VAL A 250 -22.38 4.35 -6.45
N LEU A 251 -22.08 4.69 -5.21
CA LEU A 251 -20.70 4.82 -4.74
C LEU A 251 -20.47 3.86 -3.58
N VAL A 252 -19.43 3.05 -3.68
CA VAL A 252 -18.93 2.22 -2.59
C VAL A 252 -17.58 2.75 -2.15
N ILE A 253 -17.43 3.00 -0.85
CA ILE A 253 -16.15 3.35 -0.21
C ILE A 253 -15.84 2.24 0.79
N ASP A 254 -14.85 1.40 0.49
CA ASP A 254 -14.38 0.33 1.37
C ASP A 254 -13.20 0.79 2.23
N GLU A 255 -13.01 0.12 3.37
CA GLU A 255 -11.96 0.35 4.35
C GLU A 255 -11.90 1.80 4.87
N LEU A 256 -13.07 2.44 5.09
CA LEU A 256 -13.19 3.84 5.49
C LEU A 256 -12.46 4.16 6.81
N GLU A 257 -12.28 3.17 7.69
CA GLU A 257 -11.49 3.31 8.91
C GLU A 257 -10.07 3.81 8.63
N LYS A 258 -9.50 3.54 7.47
CA LYS A 258 -8.15 3.97 7.10
C LYS A 258 -8.01 5.49 6.96
N VAL A 259 -9.07 6.15 6.52
CA VAL A 259 -9.10 7.60 6.32
C VAL A 259 -9.53 8.31 7.61
N LEU A 260 -10.41 7.68 8.40
CA LEU A 260 -10.92 8.25 9.64
C LEU A 260 -10.00 8.02 10.86
N SER A 261 -9.19 6.95 10.85
CA SER A 261 -8.29 6.58 11.95
C SER A 261 -6.85 7.09 11.75
N SER A 262 -6.62 7.94 10.75
CA SER A 262 -5.34 8.65 10.61
C SER A 262 -5.02 9.41 11.91
N PRO A 263 -3.75 9.53 12.33
CA PRO A 263 -3.37 10.22 13.58
C PRO A 263 -3.88 11.67 13.70
N HIS A 264 -4.40 12.22 12.61
CA HIS A 264 -5.17 13.44 12.57
C HIS A 264 -6.65 13.05 12.61
N SER A 265 -7.26 13.05 13.80
CA SER A 265 -8.72 12.95 13.88
C SER A 265 -9.34 13.98 12.93
N PRO A 266 -10.33 13.59 12.11
CA PRO A 266 -10.92 14.51 11.14
C PRO A 266 -11.35 15.78 11.86
N GLY A 267 -10.87 16.93 11.37
CA GLY A 267 -11.25 18.23 11.92
C GLY A 267 -12.77 18.40 11.88
N THR A 268 -13.28 19.33 12.69
CA THR A 268 -14.72 19.68 12.74
C THR A 268 -15.28 20.02 11.36
N ASP A 269 -14.48 20.66 10.50
CA ASP A 269 -14.86 21.01 9.13
C ASP A 269 -14.93 19.77 8.22
N THR A 270 -14.01 18.81 8.33
CA THR A 270 -14.08 17.53 7.58
C THR A 270 -15.31 16.72 7.98
N ALA A 271 -15.62 16.65 9.28
CA ALA A 271 -16.83 15.98 9.76
C ALA A 271 -18.11 16.65 9.23
N ARG A 272 -18.14 18.00 9.18
CA ARG A 272 -19.24 18.77 8.57
C ARG A 272 -19.36 18.50 7.07
N ALA A 273 -18.24 18.48 6.34
CA ALA A 273 -18.21 18.18 4.92
C ALA A 273 -18.70 16.75 4.63
N PHE A 274 -18.29 15.79 5.45
CA PHE A 274 -18.73 14.40 5.34
C PHE A 274 -20.22 14.26 5.62
N LYS A 275 -20.73 14.94 6.67
CA LYS A 275 -22.18 15.06 6.92
C LYS A 275 -22.90 15.57 5.67
N LYS A 276 -22.40 16.67 5.10
CA LYS A 276 -22.98 17.31 3.91
C LYS A 276 -23.03 16.33 2.73
N LEU A 277 -21.96 15.58 2.52
CA LEU A 277 -21.89 14.53 1.50
C LEU A 277 -23.06 13.54 1.64
N LEU A 278 -23.34 13.05 2.86
CA LEU A 278 -24.47 12.14 3.09
C LEU A 278 -25.83 12.79 2.73
N GLU A 279 -26.02 14.06 3.06
CA GLU A 279 -27.25 14.80 2.69
C GLU A 279 -27.37 14.93 1.18
N VAL A 280 -26.26 15.23 0.50
CA VAL A 280 -26.21 15.36 -0.96
C VAL A 280 -26.58 14.04 -1.61
N PHE A 281 -26.05 12.91 -1.14
CA PHE A 281 -26.44 11.59 -1.66
C PHE A 281 -27.94 11.30 -1.49
N GLY A 282 -28.49 11.61 -0.31
CA GLY A 282 -29.93 11.51 -0.06
C GLY A 282 -30.76 12.37 -1.01
N ALA A 283 -30.38 13.64 -1.20
CA ALA A 283 -31.08 14.60 -2.06
C ALA A 283 -30.89 14.35 -3.56
N ALA A 284 -29.75 13.76 -3.94
CA ALA A 284 -29.39 13.39 -5.30
C ALA A 284 -30.06 12.09 -5.76
N ARG A 285 -30.72 11.34 -4.85
CA ARG A 285 -31.23 9.99 -5.15
C ARG A 285 -30.12 9.01 -5.56
N ALA A 286 -28.93 9.20 -4.97
CA ALA A 286 -27.79 8.32 -5.14
C ALA A 286 -27.76 7.25 -4.03
N PHE A 287 -27.02 6.17 -4.28
CA PHE A 287 -26.82 5.08 -3.33
C PHE A 287 -25.37 5.07 -2.84
N LEU A 288 -25.15 5.27 -1.54
CA LEU A 288 -23.82 5.27 -0.94
C LEU A 288 -23.67 4.05 -0.03
N VAL A 289 -22.58 3.30 -0.22
CA VAL A 289 -22.18 2.20 0.66
C VAL A 289 -20.86 2.54 1.32
N LEU A 290 -20.85 2.58 2.64
CA LEU A 290 -19.67 2.84 3.46
C LEU A 290 -19.28 1.55 4.17
N CYS A 291 -18.08 1.03 3.92
CA CYS A 291 -17.62 -0.19 4.58
C CYS A 291 -16.45 0.11 5.51
N GLY A 292 -16.43 -0.54 6.68
CA GLY A 292 -15.30 -0.46 7.58
C GLY A 292 -15.45 -1.18 8.92
N LEU A 293 -14.53 -0.92 9.83
CA LEU A 293 -14.55 -1.44 11.21
C LEU A 293 -15.64 -0.82 12.11
N PRO A 294 -16.09 -1.50 13.18
CA PRO A 294 -17.03 -0.92 14.15
C PRO A 294 -16.69 0.50 14.59
N ASP A 295 -15.42 0.75 14.88
CA ASP A 295 -14.90 2.01 15.39
C ASP A 295 -15.16 3.21 14.47
N PHE A 296 -15.27 3.00 13.13
CA PHE A 296 -15.51 4.13 12.24
C PHE A 296 -16.89 4.75 12.48
N LEU A 297 -17.91 3.94 12.80
CA LEU A 297 -19.23 4.50 13.14
C LEU A 297 -19.17 5.25 14.46
N GLU A 298 -18.38 4.78 15.42
CA GLU A 298 -18.22 5.44 16.71
C GLU A 298 -17.51 6.79 16.57
N ALA A 299 -16.59 6.91 15.60
CA ALA A 299 -15.91 8.15 15.26
C ALA A 299 -16.83 9.18 14.58
N LEU A 300 -17.99 8.77 14.03
CA LEU A 300 -18.93 9.70 13.38
C LEU A 300 -19.80 10.43 14.43
N PRO A 301 -20.01 11.75 14.26
CA PRO A 301 -20.99 12.49 15.05
C PRO A 301 -22.39 11.86 14.99
N GLU A 302 -23.17 12.00 16.07
CA GLU A 302 -24.48 11.35 16.20
C GLU A 302 -25.45 11.74 15.08
N ASP A 303 -25.46 13.02 14.70
CA ASP A 303 -26.28 13.55 13.61
C ASP A 303 -25.87 13.04 12.21
N VAL A 304 -24.62 12.59 12.05
CA VAL A 304 -24.14 11.89 10.85
C VAL A 304 -24.62 10.44 10.86
N ARG A 305 -24.50 9.75 12.00
CA ARG A 305 -24.97 8.37 12.16
C ARG A 305 -26.47 8.23 11.88
N GLN A 306 -27.28 9.18 12.34
CA GLN A 306 -28.73 9.19 12.11
C GLN A 306 -29.11 9.30 10.62
N ARG A 307 -28.18 9.69 9.74
CA ARG A 307 -28.40 9.77 8.28
C ARG A 307 -28.06 8.48 7.55
N VAL A 308 -27.42 7.53 8.22
CA VAL A 308 -27.21 6.19 7.68
C VAL A 308 -28.53 5.43 7.77
N GLY A 309 -29.19 5.24 6.62
CA GLY A 309 -30.50 4.60 6.55
C GLY A 309 -30.49 3.12 6.93
N CYS A 310 -29.34 2.45 6.78
CA CYS A 310 -29.17 1.06 7.18
C CYS A 310 -27.75 0.79 7.68
N ILE A 311 -27.63 0.09 8.81
CA ILE A 311 -26.37 -0.48 9.27
C ILE A 311 -26.46 -2.00 9.15
N VAL A 312 -25.73 -2.56 8.20
CA VAL A 312 -25.63 -4.00 7.98
C VAL A 312 -24.37 -4.51 8.65
N ARG A 313 -24.51 -5.57 9.46
CA ARG A 313 -23.40 -6.22 10.14
C ARG A 313 -23.22 -7.65 9.63
N PRO A 314 -22.22 -7.92 8.77
CA PRO A 314 -21.88 -9.28 8.40
C PRO A 314 -21.56 -10.11 9.64
N SER A 315 -22.23 -11.25 9.78
CA SER A 315 -21.98 -12.20 10.86
C SER A 315 -21.00 -13.28 10.43
N ALA A 316 -20.43 -13.96 11.42
CA ALA A 316 -19.73 -15.22 11.23
C ALA A 316 -20.61 -16.22 10.46
N LEU A 317 -20.01 -16.98 9.55
CA LEU A 317 -20.70 -18.01 8.77
C LEU A 317 -21.06 -19.20 9.67
N SER A 318 -22.30 -19.64 9.56
CA SER A 318 -22.78 -20.88 10.17
C SER A 318 -22.29 -22.14 9.42
N PRO A 319 -22.39 -23.33 10.03
CA PRO A 319 -22.11 -24.59 9.33
C PRO A 319 -22.97 -24.77 8.07
N THR A 320 -24.26 -24.43 8.15
CA THR A 320 -25.18 -24.50 7.01
C THR A 320 -24.76 -23.57 5.88
N GLU A 321 -24.38 -22.33 6.18
CA GLU A 321 -23.89 -21.37 5.19
C GLU A 321 -22.53 -21.80 4.59
N THR A 322 -21.64 -22.35 5.41
CA THR A 322 -20.34 -22.87 4.95
C THR A 322 -20.48 -24.09 4.06
N ARG A 323 -21.41 -24.99 4.40
CA ARG A 323 -21.78 -26.13 3.55
C ARG A 323 -22.31 -25.65 2.21
N GLN A 324 -23.21 -24.67 2.23
CA GLN A 324 -23.78 -24.09 1.01
C GLN A 324 -22.68 -23.46 0.15
N TYR A 325 -21.74 -22.71 0.74
CA TYR A 325 -20.57 -22.17 0.05
C TYR A 325 -19.78 -23.28 -0.67
N ILE A 326 -19.46 -24.38 0.03
CA ILE A 326 -18.70 -25.50 -0.54
C ILE A 326 -19.43 -26.11 -1.74
N LEU A 327 -20.74 -26.33 -1.62
CA LEU A 327 -21.55 -26.89 -2.70
C LEU A 327 -21.58 -25.98 -3.92
N ASP A 328 -21.80 -24.68 -3.71
CA ASP A 328 -21.86 -23.68 -4.80
C ASP A 328 -20.49 -23.49 -5.48
N SER A 329 -19.39 -23.56 -4.71
CA SER A 329 -18.03 -23.57 -5.26
C SER A 329 -17.76 -24.77 -6.15
N GLN A 330 -18.21 -25.96 -5.75
CA GLN A 330 -18.02 -27.16 -6.55
C GLN A 330 -18.86 -27.15 -7.82
N GLU A 331 -20.15 -26.84 -7.70
CA GLU A 331 -21.08 -26.75 -8.84
C GLU A 331 -20.52 -25.81 -9.92
N ARG A 332 -20.02 -24.65 -9.50
CA ARG A 332 -19.45 -23.68 -10.43
C ARG A 332 -18.14 -24.12 -11.07
N ALA A 333 -17.32 -24.90 -10.38
CA ALA A 333 -16.11 -25.48 -10.96
C ALA A 333 -16.40 -26.64 -11.95
N GLY A 334 -17.67 -26.85 -12.30
CA GLY A 334 -18.14 -27.94 -13.14
C GLY A 334 -18.09 -29.31 -12.44
N GLN A 335 -18.03 -29.31 -11.10
CA GLN A 335 -18.03 -30.53 -10.30
C GLN A 335 -19.47 -30.84 -9.85
N PRO A 336 -19.79 -32.11 -9.53
CA PRO A 336 -21.07 -32.45 -8.95
C PRO A 336 -21.33 -31.62 -7.69
N ARG A 337 -22.58 -31.19 -7.51
CA ARG A 337 -23.02 -30.47 -6.29
C ARG A 337 -23.10 -31.44 -5.11
N GLU A 338 -21.95 -31.91 -4.66
CA GLU A 338 -21.76 -32.89 -3.59
C GLU A 338 -20.84 -32.30 -2.53
N LEU A 339 -20.99 -32.73 -1.27
CA LEU A 339 -20.12 -32.23 -0.21
C LEU A 339 -18.70 -32.80 -0.32
N ALA A 340 -18.55 -33.98 -0.92
CA ALA A 340 -17.26 -34.64 -1.12
C ALA A 340 -16.30 -33.74 -1.90
N PRO A 341 -15.01 -33.63 -1.50
CA PRO A 341 -14.31 -34.45 -0.52
C PRO A 341 -14.49 -34.02 0.95
N PHE A 342 -15.33 -33.02 1.25
CA PHE A 342 -15.67 -32.64 2.62
C PHE A 342 -16.77 -33.54 3.18
N THR A 343 -16.91 -33.52 4.50
CA THR A 343 -18.00 -34.17 5.25
C THR A 343 -18.65 -33.15 6.18
N GLU A 344 -19.86 -33.40 6.64
CA GLU A 344 -20.57 -32.51 7.59
C GLU A 344 -19.70 -32.25 8.83
N ALA A 345 -19.11 -33.30 9.40
CA ALA A 345 -18.22 -33.19 10.57
C ALA A 345 -16.94 -32.38 10.29
N THR A 346 -16.45 -32.34 9.05
CA THR A 346 -15.33 -31.47 8.65
C THR A 346 -15.81 -30.03 8.48
N VAL A 347 -17.02 -29.79 7.98
CA VAL A 347 -17.61 -28.44 7.87
C VAL A 347 -17.84 -27.82 9.24
N ASP A 348 -18.41 -28.58 10.18
CA ASP A 348 -18.60 -28.13 11.56
C ASP A 348 -17.26 -27.77 12.22
N TYR A 349 -16.23 -28.61 11.98
CA TYR A 349 -14.89 -28.35 12.46
C TYR A 349 -14.25 -27.12 11.82
N LEU A 350 -14.44 -26.91 10.50
CA LEU A 350 -13.97 -25.71 9.80
C LEU A 350 -14.57 -24.44 10.40
N VAL A 351 -15.89 -24.42 10.63
CA VAL A 351 -16.57 -23.26 11.22
C VAL A 351 -16.11 -23.03 12.65
N THR A 352 -16.01 -24.09 13.46
CA THR A 352 -15.52 -23.99 14.84
C THR A 352 -14.09 -23.45 14.88
N LEU A 353 -13.21 -24.00 14.03
CA LEU A 353 -11.82 -23.60 13.94
C LEU A 353 -11.65 -22.18 13.42
N ALA A 354 -12.46 -21.75 12.46
CA ALA A 354 -12.40 -20.40 11.91
C ALA A 354 -13.20 -19.39 12.73
N SER A 355 -13.92 -19.82 13.76
CA SER A 355 -14.96 -19.01 14.45
C SER A 355 -15.94 -18.37 13.46
N GLY A 356 -16.26 -19.10 12.39
CA GLY A 356 -17.09 -18.63 11.26
C GLY A 356 -16.49 -17.50 10.42
N ASN A 357 -15.22 -17.13 10.60
CA ASN A 357 -14.56 -16.11 9.78
C ASN A 357 -14.49 -16.55 8.31
N ALA A 358 -15.22 -15.86 7.44
CA ALA A 358 -15.36 -16.23 6.03
C ALA A 358 -14.01 -16.32 5.30
N ARG A 359 -13.11 -15.35 5.52
CA ARG A 359 -11.78 -15.34 4.91
C ARG A 359 -10.97 -16.57 5.32
N THR A 360 -10.98 -16.93 6.60
CA THR A 360 -10.27 -18.10 7.11
C THR A 360 -10.88 -19.39 6.56
N ILE A 361 -12.22 -19.50 6.53
CA ILE A 361 -12.92 -20.65 5.94
C ILE A 361 -12.49 -20.87 4.49
N VAL A 362 -12.52 -19.82 3.65
CA VAL A 362 -12.15 -19.92 2.23
C VAL A 362 -10.71 -20.42 2.07
N LYS A 363 -9.75 -19.88 2.86
CA LYS A 363 -8.35 -20.33 2.85
C LYS A 363 -8.23 -21.80 3.24
N LEU A 364 -8.88 -22.20 4.34
CA LEU A 364 -8.84 -23.59 4.82
C LEU A 364 -9.49 -24.55 3.82
N CYS A 365 -10.57 -24.16 3.15
CA CYS A 365 -11.18 -24.93 2.06
C CYS A 365 -10.21 -25.09 0.89
N TYR A 366 -9.56 -24.02 0.43
CA TYR A 366 -8.60 -24.06 -0.68
C TYR A 366 -7.43 -25.01 -0.40
N HIS A 367 -6.74 -24.82 0.74
CA HIS A 367 -5.57 -25.62 1.09
C HIS A 367 -5.95 -27.04 1.51
N GLY A 368 -7.05 -27.21 2.24
CA GLY A 368 -7.58 -28.52 2.63
C GLY A 368 -7.96 -29.36 1.43
N TYR A 369 -8.67 -28.79 0.45
CA TYR A 369 -9.02 -29.46 -0.80
C TYR A 369 -7.77 -29.85 -1.59
N ARG A 370 -6.81 -28.93 -1.74
CA ARG A 370 -5.55 -29.19 -2.46
C ARG A 370 -4.76 -30.35 -1.84
N MET A 371 -4.62 -30.35 -0.51
CA MET A 371 -3.87 -31.39 0.20
C MET A 371 -4.59 -32.75 0.13
N ALA A 372 -5.91 -32.78 0.33
CA ALA A 372 -6.71 -33.99 0.22
C ALA A 372 -6.64 -34.60 -1.19
N ARG A 373 -6.70 -33.75 -2.24
CA ARG A 373 -6.52 -34.17 -3.63
C ARG A 373 -5.14 -34.75 -3.90
N ALA A 374 -4.08 -34.11 -3.43
CA ALA A 374 -2.70 -34.61 -3.59
C ALA A 374 -2.50 -35.98 -2.93
N ARG A 375 -3.20 -36.25 -1.82
CA ARG A 375 -3.14 -37.52 -1.09
C ARG A 375 -4.15 -38.57 -1.58
N GLY A 376 -5.07 -38.20 -2.48
CA GLY A 376 -6.16 -39.07 -2.91
C GLY A 376 -7.16 -39.41 -1.79
N THR A 377 -7.31 -38.54 -0.79
CA THR A 377 -8.17 -38.77 0.40
C THR A 377 -9.27 -37.71 0.53
N ASN A 378 -10.18 -37.90 1.47
CA ASN A 378 -11.17 -36.89 1.85
C ASN A 378 -10.55 -35.78 2.72
N VAL A 379 -11.18 -34.61 2.74
CA VAL A 379 -10.81 -33.53 3.67
C VAL A 379 -11.31 -33.92 5.06
N THR A 380 -10.39 -34.35 5.91
CA THR A 380 -10.65 -34.72 7.30
C THR A 380 -10.28 -33.59 8.27
N GLN A 381 -10.72 -33.70 9.53
CA GLN A 381 -10.31 -32.75 10.57
C GLN A 381 -8.78 -32.72 10.77
N ALA A 382 -8.09 -33.85 10.57
CA ALA A 382 -6.63 -33.91 10.63
C ALA A 382 -5.97 -33.10 9.51
N VAL A 383 -6.50 -33.20 8.28
CA VAL A 383 -6.06 -32.41 7.12
C VAL A 383 -6.26 -30.92 7.39
N ILE A 384 -7.43 -30.51 7.89
CA ILE A 384 -7.68 -29.09 8.22
C ILE A 384 -6.78 -28.59 9.34
N ARG A 385 -6.51 -29.43 10.35
CA ARG A 385 -5.59 -29.10 11.45
C ARG A 385 -4.17 -28.86 10.96
N GLU A 386 -3.68 -29.74 10.10
CA GLU A 386 -2.36 -29.65 9.48
C GLU A 386 -2.25 -28.39 8.62
N VAL A 387 -3.24 -28.14 7.76
CA VAL A 387 -3.32 -26.90 6.96
C VAL A 387 -3.35 -25.65 7.84
N ALA A 388 -4.11 -25.64 8.93
CA ALA A 388 -4.16 -24.50 9.83
C ALA A 388 -2.80 -24.24 10.49
N ARG A 389 -2.04 -25.29 10.83
CA ARG A 389 -0.67 -25.13 11.34
C ARG A 389 0.23 -24.54 10.26
N GLU A 390 0.26 -25.12 9.06
CA GLU A 390 1.08 -24.62 7.95
C GLU A 390 0.75 -23.17 7.55
N GLN A 391 -0.52 -22.78 7.57
CA GLN A 391 -0.95 -21.47 7.10
C GLN A 391 -0.81 -20.35 8.15
N PHE A 392 -0.96 -20.68 9.43
CA PHE A 392 -0.96 -19.68 10.50
C PHE A 392 0.37 -19.64 11.29
N GLN A 393 1.20 -20.68 11.24
CA GLN A 393 2.55 -20.66 11.81
C GLN A 393 3.53 -20.06 10.79
N LEU A 394 3.56 -18.72 10.73
CA LEU A 394 4.40 -17.97 9.80
C LEU A 394 5.89 -17.95 10.20
N ALA A 395 6.19 -18.25 11.46
CA ALA A 395 7.53 -18.25 12.04
C ALA A 395 7.82 -19.60 12.70
N THR A 396 9.06 -20.06 12.64
CA THR A 396 9.47 -21.22 13.43
C THR A 396 9.49 -20.85 14.91
N GLN A 397 9.40 -21.83 15.83
CA GLN A 397 9.52 -21.54 17.26
C GLN A 397 10.86 -20.85 17.60
N ASP A 398 11.93 -21.18 16.87
CA ASP A 398 13.24 -20.59 17.11
C ASP A 398 13.32 -19.14 16.61
N ASP A 399 12.58 -18.79 15.56
CA ASP A 399 12.42 -17.39 15.13
C ASP A 399 11.71 -16.57 16.21
N VAL A 400 10.60 -17.08 16.75
CA VAL A 400 9.85 -16.42 17.83
C VAL A 400 10.71 -16.30 19.09
N ARG A 401 11.48 -17.34 19.45
CA ARG A 401 12.44 -17.28 20.56
C ARG A 401 13.51 -16.22 20.33
N SER A 402 14.06 -16.15 19.13
CA SER A 402 15.09 -15.16 18.78
C SER A 402 14.54 -13.74 18.84
N GLU A 403 13.30 -13.53 18.40
CA GLU A 403 12.62 -12.25 18.48
C GLU A 403 12.33 -11.86 19.95
N ILE A 404 11.81 -12.78 20.77
CA ILE A 404 11.60 -12.55 22.21
C ILE A 404 12.92 -12.21 22.90
N ALA A 405 13.97 -12.98 22.68
CA ALA A 405 15.29 -12.73 23.26
C ALA A 405 15.80 -11.33 22.90
N ARG A 406 15.67 -10.94 21.63
CA ARG A 406 16.04 -9.60 21.15
C ARG A 406 15.24 -8.50 21.87
N VAL A 407 13.92 -8.66 22.02
CA VAL A 407 13.09 -7.67 22.72
C VAL A 407 13.45 -7.58 24.19
N LEU A 408 13.71 -8.72 24.85
CA LEU A 408 14.15 -8.75 26.25
C LEU A 408 15.51 -8.07 26.43
N ASP A 409 16.46 -8.35 25.53
CA ASP A 409 17.79 -7.75 25.52
C ASP A 409 17.71 -6.23 25.31
N LEU A 410 17.00 -5.75 24.29
CA LEU A 410 16.79 -4.31 24.02
C LEU A 410 16.08 -3.61 25.19
N GLY A 411 15.17 -4.33 25.84
CA GLY A 411 14.50 -3.88 27.06
C GLY A 411 15.43 -3.83 28.28
N GLY A 412 16.65 -4.38 28.22
CA GLY A 412 17.59 -4.45 29.33
C GLY A 412 17.19 -5.44 30.43
N TRP A 413 16.34 -6.42 30.13
CA TRP A 413 15.85 -7.40 31.09
C TRP A 413 16.88 -8.50 31.36
N LEU A 414 17.01 -8.95 32.62
CA LEU A 414 17.78 -10.17 32.92
C LEU A 414 16.88 -11.37 32.68
N PHE A 415 17.29 -12.28 31.80
CA PHE A 415 16.53 -13.50 31.55
C PHE A 415 17.43 -14.72 31.39
N GLN A 416 16.83 -15.90 31.59
CA GLN A 416 17.44 -17.20 31.34
C GLN A 416 16.57 -17.97 30.37
N ALA A 417 17.15 -18.42 29.25
CA ALA A 417 16.45 -19.27 28.30
C ALA A 417 16.34 -20.71 28.83
N GLN A 418 15.20 -21.37 28.57
CA GLN A 418 14.94 -22.78 28.92
C GLN A 418 15.13 -23.10 30.42
N ALA A 419 14.87 -22.12 31.29
CA ALA A 419 15.07 -22.22 32.72
C ALA A 419 13.80 -22.68 33.44
N ALA A 420 13.98 -23.42 34.54
CA ALA A 420 12.92 -23.71 35.49
C ALA A 420 12.98 -22.67 36.63
N PRO A 421 11.87 -22.01 36.98
CA PRO A 421 11.83 -21.14 38.15
C PRO A 421 12.27 -21.91 39.40
N LYS A 422 12.96 -21.24 40.33
CA LYS A 422 13.49 -21.88 41.55
C LYS A 422 12.37 -22.61 42.31
N GLY A 423 12.48 -23.92 42.51
CA GLY A 423 11.50 -24.70 43.28
C GLY A 423 10.38 -25.34 42.46
N THR A 424 10.29 -25.10 41.15
CA THR A 424 9.42 -25.86 40.24
C THR A 424 10.25 -26.71 39.27
N LYS A 425 9.67 -27.83 38.83
CA LYS A 425 10.25 -28.68 37.77
C LYS A 425 9.78 -28.28 36.37
N ALA A 426 8.80 -27.38 36.28
CA ALA A 426 8.28 -26.91 35.00
C ALA A 426 9.28 -25.94 34.36
N ARG A 427 9.68 -26.22 33.12
CA ARG A 427 10.56 -25.35 32.34
C ARG A 427 9.74 -24.28 31.61
N ALA A 428 10.25 -23.06 31.62
CA ALA A 428 9.77 -21.97 30.79
C ALA A 428 10.73 -21.74 29.62
N ASP A 429 10.23 -21.22 28.50
CA ASP A 429 11.09 -20.86 27.36
C ASP A 429 12.02 -19.71 27.73
N PHE A 430 11.51 -18.73 28.49
CA PHE A 430 12.32 -17.71 29.14
C PHE A 430 11.88 -17.49 30.58
N TRP A 431 12.84 -17.24 31.46
CA TRP A 431 12.60 -16.80 32.83
C TRP A 431 13.19 -15.41 33.03
N VAL A 432 12.34 -14.39 33.12
CA VAL A 432 12.73 -12.99 33.39
C VAL A 432 12.76 -12.77 34.90
N VAL A 433 13.93 -12.48 35.44
CA VAL A 433 14.17 -12.45 36.89
C VAL A 433 13.64 -11.16 37.51
N HIS A 434 12.93 -11.27 38.63
CA HIS A 434 12.53 -10.14 39.48
C HIS A 434 12.90 -10.42 40.94
N GLY A 435 13.77 -9.58 41.52
CA GLY A 435 14.23 -9.75 42.91
C GLY A 435 15.19 -10.94 43.12
N GLU A 436 15.57 -11.19 44.38
CA GLU A 436 16.53 -12.24 44.77
C GLU A 436 15.85 -13.56 45.18
N ASP A 437 14.57 -13.49 45.58
CA ASP A 437 13.78 -14.59 46.16
C ASP A 437 13.19 -15.57 45.12
N GLY A 438 13.67 -15.47 43.88
CA GLY A 438 13.23 -16.30 42.77
C GLY A 438 11.84 -15.95 42.24
N GLY A 439 11.39 -14.70 42.47
CA GLY A 439 10.27 -14.09 41.77
C GLY A 439 10.62 -13.74 40.32
N GLY A 440 9.61 -13.56 39.49
CA GLY A 440 9.84 -13.26 38.07
C GLY A 440 8.66 -13.56 37.16
N CYS A 441 8.92 -13.39 35.87
CA CYS A 441 7.96 -13.69 34.81
C CYS A 441 8.48 -14.84 33.95
N ALA A 442 7.73 -15.94 33.90
CA ALA A 442 7.94 -16.99 32.92
C ALA A 442 7.28 -16.60 31.60
N VAL A 443 8.01 -16.77 30.50
CA VAL A 443 7.47 -16.69 29.14
C VAL A 443 7.37 -18.11 28.60
N LEU A 444 6.16 -18.49 28.18
CA LEU A 444 5.88 -19.78 27.56
C LEU A 444 5.53 -19.58 26.10
N ILE A 445 6.15 -20.34 25.20
CA ILE A 445 5.85 -20.33 23.77
C ILE A 445 5.08 -21.62 23.45
N ALA A 446 3.89 -21.45 22.92
CA ALA A 446 3.04 -22.54 22.46
C ALA A 446 2.87 -22.46 20.94
N ASP A 447 2.72 -23.61 20.29
CA ASP A 447 2.20 -23.67 18.92
C ASP A 447 0.73 -23.26 18.87
N SER A 448 0.19 -23.13 17.65
CA SER A 448 -1.24 -22.96 17.39
C SER A 448 -2.14 -23.78 18.33
N VAL A 449 -2.99 -23.09 19.08
CA VAL A 449 -3.97 -23.63 20.02
C VAL A 449 -5.32 -23.70 19.31
N LEU A 450 -5.72 -24.89 18.91
CA LEU A 450 -6.82 -25.06 17.95
C LEU A 450 -8.16 -25.39 18.62
N GLY A 451 -8.18 -25.55 19.94
CA GLY A 451 -9.41 -25.74 20.71
C GLY A 451 -9.18 -25.99 22.20
N GLN A 452 -10.27 -26.36 22.90
CA GLN A 452 -10.30 -26.45 24.36
C GLN A 452 -9.33 -27.49 24.96
N LYS A 453 -9.07 -28.58 24.24
CA LYS A 453 -8.13 -29.61 24.70
C LYS A 453 -6.71 -29.06 24.79
N ASP A 454 -6.25 -28.37 23.74
CA ASP A 454 -4.93 -27.74 23.69
C ASP A 454 -4.83 -26.65 24.77
N ALA A 455 -5.88 -25.84 24.90
CA ALA A 455 -5.98 -24.80 25.93
C ALA A 455 -5.86 -25.38 27.35
N SER A 456 -6.52 -26.51 27.63
CA SER A 456 -6.49 -27.16 28.95
C SER A 456 -5.10 -27.72 29.30
N VAL A 457 -4.34 -28.19 28.30
CA VAL A 457 -2.97 -28.67 28.49
C VAL A 457 -2.05 -27.50 28.81
N LEU A 458 -2.17 -26.40 28.08
CA LEU A 458 -1.40 -25.17 28.32
C LEU A 458 -1.76 -24.50 29.64
N ALA A 459 -3.04 -24.41 30.00
CA ALA A 459 -3.48 -23.88 31.29
C ALA A 459 -2.86 -24.65 32.47
N LYS A 460 -2.85 -25.99 32.41
CA LYS A 460 -2.16 -26.82 33.42
C LYS A 460 -0.65 -26.58 33.44
N GLN A 461 -0.04 -26.24 32.32
CA GLN A 461 1.38 -25.90 32.27
C GLN A 461 1.64 -24.53 32.92
N VAL A 462 0.79 -23.54 32.64
CA VAL A 462 0.82 -22.21 33.27
C VAL A 462 0.69 -22.35 34.80
N GLU A 463 -0.29 -23.10 35.27
CA GLU A 463 -0.50 -23.35 36.71
C GLU A 463 0.71 -24.00 37.38
N LYS A 464 1.34 -25.00 36.73
CA LYS A 464 2.55 -25.66 37.23
C LYS A 464 3.76 -24.73 37.32
N VAL A 465 3.84 -23.72 36.46
CA VAL A 465 4.92 -22.73 36.48
C VAL A 465 4.69 -21.71 37.59
N LYS A 466 3.44 -21.25 37.80
CA LYS A 466 3.08 -20.37 38.92
C LYS A 466 3.27 -21.07 40.27
N ASP A 467 2.91 -22.35 40.36
CA ASP A 467 3.05 -23.16 41.58
C ASP A 467 2.42 -22.48 42.83
N GLY A 468 1.30 -21.79 42.63
CA GLY A 468 0.56 -21.08 43.67
C GLY A 468 1.23 -19.83 44.26
N ARG A 469 2.37 -19.37 43.71
CA ARG A 469 3.10 -18.20 44.20
C ARG A 469 2.66 -16.92 43.49
N GLU A 470 2.41 -15.86 44.26
CA GLU A 470 1.98 -14.54 43.75
C GLU A 470 3.13 -13.70 43.17
N ASP A 471 4.38 -13.99 43.54
CA ASP A 471 5.58 -13.35 42.99
C ASP A 471 6.04 -13.96 41.65
N ARG A 472 5.19 -14.80 41.05
CA ARG A 472 5.40 -15.42 39.74
C ARG A 472 4.30 -15.07 38.79
N ALA A 473 4.69 -14.43 37.69
CA ALA A 473 3.80 -14.19 36.58
C ALA A 473 4.10 -15.14 35.42
N VAL A 474 3.09 -15.42 34.60
CA VAL A 474 3.26 -16.15 33.34
C VAL A 474 2.70 -15.35 32.18
N LEU A 475 3.54 -15.18 31.15
CA LEU A 475 3.18 -14.61 29.86
C LEU A 475 3.17 -15.71 28.80
N LEU A 476 2.00 -16.00 28.25
CA LEU A 476 1.83 -17.02 27.20
C LEU A 476 1.90 -16.36 25.82
N VAL A 477 2.79 -16.86 24.97
CA VAL A 477 2.95 -16.49 23.56
C VAL A 477 2.53 -17.67 22.69
N VAL A 478 1.58 -17.44 21.78
CA VAL A 478 1.11 -18.45 20.82
C VAL A 478 1.71 -18.15 19.46
N ASN A 479 2.59 -19.03 18.99
CA ASN A 479 3.11 -19.05 17.63
C ASN A 479 2.07 -19.71 16.69
N GLY A 480 1.19 -18.88 16.14
CA GLY A 480 0.23 -19.26 15.12
C GLY A 480 -1.22 -18.95 15.48
N TYR A 481 -2.13 -19.89 15.26
CA TYR A 481 -3.56 -19.66 15.47
C TYR A 481 -3.97 -19.88 16.92
N LEU A 482 -4.72 -18.94 17.51
CA LEU A 482 -5.37 -19.09 18.81
C LEU A 482 -6.89 -19.10 18.62
N ALA A 483 -7.52 -20.25 18.90
CA ALA A 483 -8.98 -20.37 18.85
C ALA A 483 -9.65 -19.45 19.87
N GLU A 484 -10.69 -18.72 19.47
CA GLU A 484 -11.41 -17.80 20.37
C GLU A 484 -11.97 -18.52 21.61
N THR A 485 -12.45 -19.75 21.43
CA THR A 485 -12.95 -20.60 22.52
C THR A 485 -11.89 -20.91 23.58
N ALA A 486 -10.60 -20.87 23.23
CA ALA A 486 -9.48 -21.11 24.13
C ALA A 486 -9.08 -19.86 24.95
N ILE A 487 -9.43 -18.65 24.50
CA ILE A 487 -9.01 -17.39 25.14
C ILE A 487 -9.46 -17.30 26.61
N PRO A 488 -10.72 -17.60 26.97
CA PRO A 488 -11.16 -17.48 28.37
C PRO A 488 -10.41 -18.44 29.31
N ALA A 489 -10.17 -19.67 28.85
CA ALA A 489 -9.47 -20.68 29.66
C ALA A 489 -8.00 -20.30 29.90
N LEU A 490 -7.31 -19.79 28.86
CA LEU A 490 -5.92 -19.36 28.97
C LEU A 490 -5.77 -18.05 29.75
N SER A 491 -6.69 -17.10 29.56
CA SER A 491 -6.67 -15.82 30.28
C SER A 491 -6.99 -16.00 31.76
N GLY A 492 -7.80 -17.01 32.13
CA GLY A 492 -8.07 -17.34 33.52
C GLY A 492 -6.91 -18.03 34.23
N ALA A 493 -6.07 -18.78 33.49
CA ALA A 493 -4.88 -19.43 34.04
C ALA A 493 -3.68 -18.46 34.15
N GLY A 494 -3.54 -17.54 33.20
CA GLY A 494 -2.44 -16.56 33.12
C GLY A 494 -2.71 -15.24 33.84
N ASP A 495 -1.69 -14.39 33.92
CA ASP A 495 -1.81 -13.04 34.51
C ASP A 495 -2.21 -11.96 33.50
N ARG A 496 -2.21 -12.33 32.21
CA ARG A 496 -2.60 -11.53 31.04
C ARG A 496 -3.21 -12.44 29.98
N PRO A 497 -4.03 -11.88 29.07
CA PRO A 497 -4.46 -12.61 27.89
C PRO A 497 -3.24 -13.08 27.07
N PRO A 498 -3.32 -14.26 26.44
CA PRO A 498 -2.24 -14.79 25.60
C PRO A 498 -1.93 -13.85 24.43
N LEU A 499 -0.65 -13.69 24.14
CA LEU A 499 -0.16 -12.93 22.98
C LEU A 499 -0.07 -13.85 21.77
N VAL A 500 -0.60 -13.43 20.63
CA VAL A 500 -0.45 -14.16 19.37
C VAL A 500 0.71 -13.55 18.58
N HIS A 501 1.63 -14.40 18.10
CA HIS A 501 2.75 -13.93 17.29
C HIS A 501 2.27 -13.31 15.97
N SER A 502 2.81 -12.14 15.66
CA SER A 502 2.53 -11.36 14.45
C SER A 502 3.80 -10.63 14.02
N GLN A 503 4.29 -10.91 12.81
CA GLN A 503 5.55 -10.37 12.30
C GLN A 503 5.67 -8.82 12.36
N ARG A 504 4.55 -8.09 12.39
CA ARG A 504 4.56 -6.63 12.35
C ARG A 504 4.46 -5.94 13.70
N ARG A 505 3.75 -6.56 14.66
CA ARG A 505 3.40 -5.91 15.95
C ARG A 505 3.91 -6.65 17.17
N PHE A 506 4.38 -7.88 17.00
CA PHE A 506 4.72 -8.74 18.12
C PHE A 506 5.78 -8.13 19.04
N ALA A 507 6.84 -7.53 18.50
CA ALA A 507 7.88 -6.91 19.32
C ALA A 507 7.33 -5.80 20.24
N GLU A 508 6.44 -4.94 19.73
CA GLU A 508 5.82 -3.85 20.49
C GLU A 508 4.83 -4.39 21.52
N ASP A 509 3.95 -5.31 21.09
CA ASP A 509 2.93 -5.92 21.96
C ASP A 509 3.58 -6.72 23.10
N PHE A 510 4.65 -7.47 22.80
CA PHE A 510 5.40 -8.24 23.77
C PHE A 510 6.16 -7.35 24.77
N ASP A 511 6.83 -6.28 24.31
CA ASP A 511 7.51 -5.32 25.19
C ASP A 511 6.52 -4.63 26.14
N ALA A 512 5.37 -4.17 25.64
CA ALA A 512 4.30 -3.61 26.47
C ALA A 512 3.74 -4.64 27.46
N ALA A 513 3.61 -5.89 27.02
CA ALA A 513 3.12 -6.97 27.85
C ALA A 513 4.07 -7.30 29.00
N ILE A 514 5.37 -7.46 28.73
CA ILE A 514 6.36 -7.79 29.75
C ILE A 514 6.57 -6.62 30.72
N LYS A 515 6.63 -5.37 30.23
CA LYS A 515 6.73 -4.17 31.09
C LYS A 515 5.57 -4.10 32.07
N GLY A 516 4.34 -4.27 31.61
CA GLY A 516 3.18 -4.21 32.49
C GLY A 516 3.08 -5.40 33.45
N VAL A 517 3.64 -6.56 33.12
CA VAL A 517 3.76 -7.68 34.08
C VAL A 517 4.79 -7.35 35.16
N MET A 518 5.98 -6.89 34.77
CA MET A 518 7.06 -6.58 35.70
C MET A 518 6.72 -5.41 36.63
N GLN A 519 6.05 -4.37 36.15
CA GLN A 519 5.55 -3.26 36.98
C GLN A 519 4.56 -3.73 38.06
N ARG A 520 3.73 -4.73 37.75
CA ARG A 520 2.82 -5.31 38.75
C ARG A 520 3.56 -6.13 39.80
N LEU A 521 4.57 -6.90 39.40
CA LEU A 521 5.42 -7.63 40.34
C LEU A 521 6.16 -6.65 41.27
N GLU A 522 6.70 -5.55 40.72
CA GLU A 522 7.32 -4.46 41.48
C GLU A 522 6.35 -3.81 42.48
N ALA A 523 5.09 -3.59 42.10
CA ALA A 523 4.08 -2.97 42.97
C ALA A 523 3.66 -3.86 44.16
N THR A 524 3.80 -5.17 44.03
CA THR A 524 3.51 -6.14 45.10
C THR A 524 4.65 -6.19 46.12
N ASP A 525 5.90 -5.91 45.70
CA ASP A 525 7.09 -5.87 46.55
C ASP A 525 7.23 -4.50 47.27
N ARG A 526 6.32 -4.23 48.22
CA ARG A 526 6.21 -2.93 48.94
C ARG A 526 7.37 -2.61 49.89
N GLU A 527 8.33 -3.51 50.09
CA GLU A 527 9.40 -3.32 51.10
C GLU A 527 10.71 -2.74 50.56
N SER A 528 10.83 -2.33 49.29
CA SER A 528 12.11 -1.82 48.79
C SER A 528 12.04 -0.84 47.61
N GLU A 529 11.50 0.36 47.82
CA GLU A 529 11.65 1.49 46.88
C GLU A 529 13.12 1.74 46.47
N LEU A 530 14.07 1.53 47.39
CA LEU A 530 15.51 1.65 47.12
C LEU A 530 16.06 0.50 46.25
N LYS A 531 15.51 -0.72 46.35
CA LYS A 531 15.94 -1.82 45.45
C LYS A 531 15.36 -1.63 44.06
N ILE A 532 14.15 -1.11 43.94
CA ILE A 532 13.54 -0.76 42.64
C ILE A 532 14.39 0.29 41.93
N LEU A 533 14.80 1.36 42.62
CA LEU A 533 15.70 2.37 42.05
C LEU A 533 17.06 1.79 41.63
N ARG A 534 17.65 0.91 42.45
CA ARG A 534 18.91 0.24 42.10
C ARG A 534 18.76 -0.66 40.86
N GLN A 535 17.69 -1.44 40.78
CA GLN A 535 17.39 -2.27 39.61
C GLN A 535 17.15 -1.44 38.35
N GLN A 536 16.48 -0.29 38.47
CA GLN A 536 16.30 0.65 37.37
C GLN A 536 17.63 1.26 36.90
N ILE A 537 18.52 1.62 37.83
CA ILE A 537 19.88 2.10 37.50
C ILE A 537 20.70 1.00 36.82
N ASP A 538 20.66 -0.23 37.33
CA ASP A 538 21.36 -1.38 36.73
C ASP A 538 20.82 -1.70 35.33
N ARG A 539 19.52 -1.50 35.11
CA ARG A 539 18.87 -1.63 33.80
C ARG A 539 19.31 -0.54 32.84
N LEU A 540 19.30 0.73 33.27
CA LEU A 540 19.80 1.86 32.47
C LEU A 540 21.29 1.68 32.13
N GLY A 541 22.10 1.21 33.07
CA GLY A 541 23.51 0.91 32.85
C GLY A 541 23.73 -0.18 31.79
N ARG A 542 22.88 -1.23 31.78
CA ARG A 542 22.92 -2.27 30.74
C ARG A 542 22.44 -1.77 29.38
N GLN A 543 21.38 -0.96 29.35
CA GLN A 543 20.94 -0.32 28.11
C GLN A 543 22.04 0.60 27.53
N GLN A 544 22.69 1.41 28.37
CA GLN A 544 23.83 2.23 27.94
C GLN A 544 25.00 1.38 27.45
N SER A 545 25.32 0.28 28.14
CA SER A 545 26.40 -0.63 27.72
C SER A 545 26.10 -1.31 26.39
N GLN A 546 24.84 -1.70 26.14
CA GLN A 546 24.40 -2.25 24.86
C GLN A 546 24.42 -1.20 23.75
N ILE A 547 23.97 0.03 24.01
CA ILE A 547 24.05 1.13 23.05
C ILE A 547 25.52 1.40 22.70
N LEU A 548 26.41 1.47 23.70
CA LEU A 548 27.85 1.65 23.48
C LEU A 548 28.49 0.44 22.77
N GLY A 549 28.02 -0.78 23.06
CA GLY A 549 28.42 -2.00 22.37
C GLY A 549 27.99 -2.01 20.91
N GLY A 550 26.75 -1.60 20.62
CA GLY A 550 26.22 -1.42 19.27
C GLY A 550 26.98 -0.36 18.50
N ILE A 551 27.30 0.78 19.12
CA ILE A 551 28.16 1.82 18.51
C ILE A 551 29.55 1.27 18.19
N ARG A 552 30.13 0.43 19.07
CA ARG A 552 31.42 -0.22 18.79
C ARG A 552 31.32 -1.27 17.68
N SER A 553 30.25 -2.07 17.64
CA SER A 553 29.99 -3.06 16.58
C SER A 553 29.84 -2.37 15.23
N LEU A 554 29.07 -1.28 15.16
CA LEU A 554 28.95 -0.44 13.97
C LEU A 554 30.31 0.17 13.58
N GLY A 555 31.13 0.56 14.55
CA GLY A 555 32.50 0.99 14.32
C GLY A 555 33.38 -0.12 13.71
N GLN A 556 33.24 -1.36 14.19
CA GLN A 556 33.99 -2.53 13.70
C GLN A 556 33.53 -2.97 12.31
N GLU A 557 32.23 -3.07 12.06
CA GLU A 557 31.66 -3.35 10.74
C GLU A 557 32.09 -2.28 9.73
N ARG A 558 32.10 -1.01 10.13
CA ARG A 558 32.59 0.08 9.28
C ARG A 558 34.08 -0.05 8.99
N ASP A 559 34.90 -0.39 9.97
CA ASP A 559 36.34 -0.57 9.78
C ASP A 559 36.65 -1.81 8.93
N GLU A 560 35.82 -2.85 9.02
CA GLU A 560 35.86 -4.04 8.15
C GLU A 560 35.48 -3.71 6.71
N VAL A 561 34.38 -2.99 6.49
CA VAL A 561 34.00 -2.46 5.17
C VAL A 561 35.11 -1.56 4.61
N ARG A 562 35.75 -0.74 5.45
CA ARG A 562 36.88 0.12 5.03
C ARG A 562 38.11 -0.70 4.64
N ARG A 563 38.40 -1.81 5.32
CA ARG A 563 39.47 -2.74 4.89
C ARG A 563 39.13 -3.39 3.57
N VAL A 564 37.91 -3.90 3.41
CA VAL A 564 37.47 -4.52 2.15
C VAL A 564 37.59 -3.51 0.99
N LEU A 565 37.17 -2.27 1.21
CA LEU A 565 37.33 -1.19 0.21
C LEU A 565 38.80 -0.83 -0.06
N ALA A 566 39.68 -0.87 0.95
CA ALA A 566 41.11 -0.64 0.77
C ALA A 566 41.78 -1.78 -0.02
N ASP A 567 41.45 -3.03 0.30
CA ASP A 567 41.96 -4.22 -0.39
C ASP A 567 41.47 -4.26 -1.86
N LEU A 568 40.21 -3.88 -2.11
CA LEU A 568 39.68 -3.70 -3.47
C LEU A 568 40.41 -2.57 -4.22
N GLY A 569 40.73 -1.46 -3.55
CA GLY A 569 41.49 -0.36 -4.11
C GLY A 569 42.93 -0.73 -4.47
N ASP A 570 43.62 -1.48 -3.60
CA ASP A 570 44.98 -1.96 -3.84
C ASP A 570 45.01 -3.03 -4.94
N SER A 571 44.01 -3.92 -5.00
CA SER A 571 43.86 -4.87 -6.12
C SER A 571 43.65 -4.14 -7.45
N HIS A 572 42.78 -3.13 -7.49
CA HIS A 572 42.57 -2.31 -8.69
C HIS A 572 43.84 -1.54 -9.10
N ARG A 573 44.63 -1.06 -8.13
CA ARG A 573 45.91 -0.39 -8.41
C ARG A 573 46.93 -1.36 -9.00
N GLN A 574 47.01 -2.57 -8.48
CA GLN A 574 47.92 -3.60 -8.99
C GLN A 574 47.50 -4.06 -10.40
N ASP A 575 46.20 -4.18 -10.67
CA ASP A 575 45.66 -4.51 -11.99
C ASP A 575 45.92 -3.40 -13.01
N THR A 576 45.74 -2.13 -12.63
CA THR A 576 46.03 -0.97 -13.50
C THR A 576 47.52 -0.81 -13.77
N GLU A 577 48.40 -1.06 -12.80
CA GLU A 577 49.86 -1.08 -13.02
C GLU A 577 50.26 -2.20 -14.00
N THR A 578 49.64 -3.38 -13.88
CA THR A 578 49.88 -4.52 -14.79
C THR A 578 49.36 -4.26 -16.20
N LEU A 579 48.18 -3.62 -16.33
CA LEU A 579 47.61 -3.18 -17.60
C LEU A 579 48.47 -2.10 -18.27
N THR A 580 48.94 -1.12 -17.49
CA THR A 580 49.81 -0.04 -17.99
C THR A 580 51.16 -0.59 -18.46
N ALA A 581 51.73 -1.56 -17.75
CA ALA A 581 52.93 -2.26 -18.19
C ALA A 581 52.69 -3.01 -19.52
N SER A 582 51.55 -3.70 -19.64
CA SER A 582 51.17 -4.43 -20.85
C SER A 582 50.92 -3.49 -22.04
N LEU A 583 50.28 -2.34 -21.82
CA LEU A 583 50.03 -1.33 -22.85
C LEU A 583 51.34 -0.69 -23.35
N ASN A 584 52.28 -0.42 -22.45
CA ASN A 584 53.60 0.09 -22.83
C ASN A 584 54.42 -0.93 -23.65
N GLU A 585 54.26 -2.23 -23.37
CA GLU A 585 54.84 -3.30 -24.17
C GLU A 585 54.25 -3.31 -25.59
N VAL A 586 52.92 -3.19 -25.72
CA VAL A 586 52.22 -3.10 -27.01
C VAL A 586 52.61 -1.85 -27.79
N ALA A 587 52.74 -0.70 -27.13
CA ALA A 587 53.19 0.55 -27.76
C ALA A 587 54.61 0.42 -28.33
N ARG A 588 55.52 -0.23 -27.59
CA ARG A 588 56.89 -0.52 -28.07
C ARG A 588 56.92 -1.47 -29.25
N LEU A 589 56.06 -2.50 -29.26
CA LEU A 589 55.93 -3.41 -30.41
C LEU A 589 55.40 -2.66 -31.63
N THR A 590 54.40 -1.80 -31.44
CA THR A 590 53.79 -1.00 -32.52
C THR A 590 54.80 -0.01 -33.12
N GLN A 591 55.63 0.64 -32.30
CA GLN A 591 56.68 1.56 -32.76
C GLN A 591 57.79 0.84 -33.54
N ARG A 592 58.16 -0.39 -33.12
CA ARG A 592 59.11 -1.23 -33.88
C ARG A 592 58.58 -1.63 -35.26
N THR A 593 57.27 -1.87 -35.38
CA THR A 593 56.63 -2.12 -36.68
C THR A 593 56.53 -0.87 -37.56
N SER A 594 56.32 0.33 -37.00
CA SER A 594 56.32 1.57 -37.79
C SER A 594 57.71 1.97 -38.27
N GLU A 595 58.76 1.74 -37.48
CA GLU A 595 60.15 2.01 -37.89
C GLU A 595 60.66 1.01 -38.93
N SER A 596 60.05 -0.17 -39.03
CA SER A 596 60.36 -1.16 -40.08
C SER A 596 59.59 -0.92 -41.39
N GLY A 597 58.56 -0.06 -41.40
CA GLY A 597 57.66 0.16 -42.54
C GLY A 597 57.97 1.39 -43.41
N ILE A 598 58.87 2.29 -43.00
CA ILE A 598 59.15 3.57 -43.69
C ILE A 598 60.62 3.65 -44.13
N ALA A 599 61.11 2.58 -44.74
CA ALA A 599 62.33 2.56 -45.53
C ALA A 599 61.97 2.17 -46.97
N GLY A 600 61.52 3.14 -47.77
CA GLY A 600 61.16 2.88 -49.15
C GLY A 600 60.55 4.01 -49.97
N ALA A 601 60.97 5.27 -49.82
CA ALA A 601 60.87 6.28 -50.89
C ALA A 601 61.71 7.55 -50.60
N GLN A 602 62.78 7.68 -51.39
CA GLN A 602 63.70 8.82 -51.63
C GLN A 602 62.96 10.11 -52.08
N THR A 603 63.44 11.37 -52.06
CA THR A 603 64.78 12.00 -52.06
C THR A 603 64.61 13.55 -51.96
N SER A 604 65.54 14.22 -51.26
CA SER A 604 66.26 15.49 -51.60
C SER A 604 65.55 16.67 -52.32
N TYR A 605 65.55 17.86 -51.71
CA TYR A 605 66.39 19.03 -52.11
C TYR A 605 66.21 20.24 -51.16
N ASP A 606 67.18 21.15 -51.23
CA ASP A 606 67.79 21.97 -50.17
C ASP A 606 67.54 23.50 -50.33
N SER A 607 67.67 24.24 -49.21
CA SER A 607 68.17 25.65 -49.06
C SER A 607 67.38 26.84 -49.68
N THR A 608 67.26 28.05 -49.10
CA THR A 608 68.33 28.94 -48.56
C THR A 608 67.76 30.18 -47.78
N THR A 609 68.32 30.46 -46.58
CA THR A 609 68.79 31.74 -45.91
C THR A 609 68.04 33.10 -46.03
N GLY A 610 68.01 34.01 -45.03
CA GLY A 610 68.64 34.08 -43.70
C GLY A 610 68.45 35.44 -42.95
N LEU A 611 68.81 35.43 -41.65
CA LEU A 611 69.22 36.51 -40.71
C LEU A 611 68.24 37.64 -40.27
N ASN A 612 67.83 37.61 -38.99
CA ASN A 612 68.23 38.59 -37.94
C ASN A 612 67.62 38.26 -36.55
N GLN A 613 68.45 38.33 -35.49
CA GLN A 613 68.06 38.53 -34.08
C GLN A 613 68.05 40.04 -33.75
N PRO A 614 67.31 40.50 -32.71
CA PRO A 614 67.93 40.68 -31.38
C PRO A 614 67.06 40.31 -30.15
N THR A 615 67.73 39.75 -29.11
CA THR A 615 67.75 40.07 -27.65
C THR A 615 66.45 40.56 -26.93
N ILE A 616 66.02 40.26 -25.69
CA ILE A 616 66.30 39.38 -24.50
C ILE A 616 65.24 39.75 -23.41
N HIS A 617 64.77 38.77 -22.60
CA HIS A 617 64.10 38.80 -21.26
C HIS A 617 62.86 39.70 -21.00
N GLY A 618 61.82 39.31 -20.25
CA GLY A 618 61.60 38.19 -19.33
C GLY A 618 60.15 38.18 -18.80
N ASP A 619 59.89 37.33 -17.80
CA ASP A 619 58.67 37.14 -17.00
C ASP A 619 57.51 36.31 -17.60
N VAL A 620 57.51 35.01 -17.26
CA VAL A 620 56.38 34.09 -17.39
C VAL A 620 55.71 33.92 -16.02
N HIS A 621 54.51 34.48 -15.88
CA HIS A 621 53.58 34.14 -14.81
C HIS A 621 52.86 32.84 -15.16
N MET A 622 52.98 31.84 -14.28
CA MET A 622 52.19 30.62 -14.29
C MET A 622 50.74 30.93 -13.89
N HIS A 623 49.77 30.56 -14.73
CA HIS A 623 48.39 30.37 -14.32
C HIS A 623 48.05 28.87 -14.34
N PHE A 624 47.62 28.40 -13.17
CA PHE A 624 47.08 27.07 -12.89
C PHE A 624 45.80 26.82 -13.70
N HIS A 625 45.75 25.72 -14.46
CA HIS A 625 44.51 25.05 -14.84
C HIS A 625 44.28 23.86 -13.90
N GLY A 626 43.03 23.71 -13.46
CA GLY A 626 42.55 22.77 -12.44
C GLY A 626 42.58 21.29 -12.85
N PRO A 627 42.12 20.41 -11.94
CA PRO A 627 42.32 18.97 -12.05
C PRO A 627 41.53 18.38 -13.23
N VAL A 628 42.22 17.51 -13.97
CA VAL A 628 41.71 16.71 -15.09
C VAL A 628 40.69 15.71 -14.55
N GLU A 629 39.46 15.77 -15.07
CA GLU A 629 38.44 14.73 -14.90
C GLU A 629 38.96 13.38 -15.41
N ASN A 630 38.88 12.36 -14.56
CA ASN A 630 39.19 10.98 -14.93
C ASN A 630 38.11 10.45 -15.89
N SER A 631 38.44 10.33 -17.18
CA SER A 631 37.63 9.56 -18.13
C SER A 631 37.70 8.07 -17.79
N PRO A 632 36.57 7.34 -17.72
CA PRO A 632 36.56 5.91 -17.44
C PRO A 632 37.15 5.09 -18.61
N GLU A 633 37.84 3.99 -18.27
CA GLU A 633 38.31 2.98 -19.23
C GLU A 633 37.16 2.44 -20.11
N PRO A 634 37.45 2.01 -21.36
CA PRO A 634 36.42 1.54 -22.28
C PRO A 634 35.80 0.22 -21.78
N THR A 635 34.62 0.34 -21.18
CA THR A 635 33.71 -0.78 -20.89
C THR A 635 33.47 -1.61 -22.15
N LYS A 636 33.50 -2.94 -22.03
CA LYS A 636 33.03 -3.85 -23.09
C LYS A 636 31.70 -3.32 -23.65
N PRO A 637 31.52 -3.26 -24.99
CA PRO A 637 30.29 -2.72 -25.57
C PRO A 637 29.08 -3.48 -25.03
N SER A 638 28.12 -2.74 -24.49
CA SER A 638 26.83 -3.25 -24.02
C SER A 638 26.15 -4.04 -25.14
N VAL A 639 25.59 -5.21 -24.83
CA VAL A 639 24.83 -6.03 -25.80
C VAL A 639 23.34 -5.61 -25.81
N LEU A 640 22.96 -4.69 -24.92
CA LEU A 640 21.60 -4.17 -24.85
C LEU A 640 21.25 -3.31 -26.08
N PRO A 641 20.01 -3.39 -26.59
CA PRO A 641 19.50 -2.42 -27.55
C PRO A 641 19.64 -0.99 -27.00
N GLU A 642 19.94 -0.03 -27.88
CA GLU A 642 20.19 1.37 -27.52
C GLU A 642 19.06 1.97 -26.67
N GLU A 643 17.80 1.67 -27.00
CA GLU A 643 16.64 2.14 -26.24
C GLU A 643 16.58 1.57 -24.82
N VAL A 644 16.92 0.28 -24.64
CA VAL A 644 16.94 -0.38 -23.32
C VAL A 644 18.10 0.14 -22.49
N ASP A 645 19.28 0.31 -23.09
CA ASP A 645 20.47 0.84 -22.42
C ASP A 645 20.27 2.29 -21.98
N ALA A 646 19.59 3.09 -22.80
CA ALA A 646 19.22 4.47 -22.48
C ALA A 646 18.30 4.56 -21.26
N LEU A 647 17.33 3.65 -21.11
CA LEU A 647 16.43 3.61 -19.95
C LEU A 647 17.18 3.33 -18.64
N PHE A 648 18.11 2.36 -18.66
CA PHE A 648 18.95 2.07 -17.49
C PHE A 648 19.91 3.20 -17.15
N THR A 649 20.55 3.77 -18.17
CA THR A 649 21.47 4.89 -18.02
C THR A 649 20.74 6.12 -17.47
N GLU A 650 19.55 6.43 -18.00
CA GLU A 650 18.69 7.50 -17.48
C GLU A 650 18.33 7.28 -16.01
N ALA A 651 17.95 6.05 -15.62
CA ALA A 651 17.57 5.75 -14.24
C ALA A 651 18.76 5.86 -13.28
N LEU A 652 19.93 5.34 -13.65
CA LEU A 652 21.14 5.38 -12.83
C LEU A 652 21.73 6.79 -12.74
N ASP A 653 21.83 7.52 -13.86
CA ASP A 653 22.30 8.92 -13.88
C ASP A 653 21.38 9.83 -13.05
N ARG A 654 20.06 9.60 -13.11
CA ARG A 654 19.13 10.29 -12.20
C ARG A 654 19.44 10.00 -10.75
N LEU A 655 19.73 8.74 -10.37
CA LEU A 655 20.11 8.38 -9.01
C LEU A 655 21.47 8.96 -8.59
N GLU A 656 22.45 9.00 -9.48
CA GLU A 656 23.78 9.58 -9.22
C GLU A 656 23.71 11.10 -9.06
N LYS A 657 22.84 11.78 -9.81
CA LYS A 657 22.55 13.21 -9.61
C LYS A 657 21.88 13.50 -8.26
N LEU A 658 21.35 12.49 -7.57
CA LEU A 658 20.84 12.61 -6.19
C LEU A 658 21.93 12.56 -5.12
N THR A 659 23.21 12.52 -5.54
CA THR A 659 24.35 12.50 -4.64
C THR A 659 24.91 13.88 -4.22
N PRO A 660 24.13 14.96 -3.91
CA PRO A 660 24.68 16.09 -3.15
C PRO A 660 24.99 15.76 -1.68
N GLN A 661 24.61 14.58 -1.19
CA GLN A 661 24.77 14.23 0.23
C GLN A 661 26.08 13.48 0.56
N THR A 662 26.88 13.08 -0.43
CA THR A 662 28.25 12.60 -0.18
C THR A 662 29.17 13.73 0.29
N GLU A 663 28.94 14.99 -0.09
CA GLU A 663 29.65 16.15 0.48
C GLU A 663 29.22 16.42 1.93
N ILE A 664 27.96 16.19 2.28
CA ILE A 664 27.48 16.26 3.67
C ILE A 664 28.10 15.14 4.50
N ILE A 665 28.12 13.90 3.99
CA ILE A 665 28.77 12.76 4.64
C ILE A 665 30.30 13.00 4.72
N ALA A 666 30.94 13.45 3.64
CA ALA A 666 32.38 13.74 3.62
C ALA A 666 32.75 14.92 4.52
N SER A 667 31.90 15.94 4.67
CA SER A 667 32.11 17.06 5.59
C SER A 667 31.82 16.69 7.05
N LEU A 668 30.91 15.74 7.31
CA LEU A 668 30.71 15.15 8.64
C LEU A 668 31.94 14.37 9.14
N PHE A 669 32.80 13.92 8.22
CA PHE A 669 33.98 13.09 8.52
C PHE A 669 35.31 13.69 8.06
N GLY A 670 35.31 14.91 7.49
CA GLY A 670 36.50 15.64 7.06
C GLY A 670 37.24 16.22 8.27
N GLY A 671 38.56 15.97 8.37
CA GLY A 671 39.39 16.21 9.55
C GLY A 671 39.59 17.65 10.05
N GLN A 672 38.73 18.59 9.70
CA GLN A 672 38.68 19.94 10.29
C GLN A 672 37.38 20.09 11.10
N ALA A 673 37.37 19.46 12.28
CA ALA A 673 36.22 19.52 13.17
C ALA A 673 36.10 20.89 13.84
N ASP A 674 35.24 21.75 13.30
CA ASP A 674 34.61 22.81 14.06
C ASP A 674 33.61 22.19 15.05
N ARG A 675 33.63 22.61 16.31
CA ARG A 675 32.83 22.02 17.41
C ARG A 675 31.31 22.22 17.22
N SER A 676 30.92 23.05 16.25
CA SER A 676 29.53 23.23 15.80
C SER A 676 28.97 21.99 15.08
N ALA A 677 29.80 21.19 14.40
CA ALA A 677 29.38 20.01 13.64
C ALA A 677 28.93 18.83 14.53
N HIS A 678 29.44 18.72 15.75
CA HIS A 678 29.05 17.65 16.69
C HIS A 678 27.61 17.76 17.21
N ARG A 679 27.01 18.97 17.21
CA ARG A 679 25.57 19.12 17.49
C ARG A 679 24.69 18.74 16.29
N SER A 680 25.17 18.90 15.06
CA SER A 680 24.43 18.45 13.87
C SER A 680 24.40 16.91 13.71
N ILE A 681 25.36 16.18 14.28
CA ILE A 681 25.40 14.70 14.22
C ILE A 681 24.27 14.05 15.03
N THR A 682 23.81 14.71 16.10
CA THR A 682 22.65 14.23 16.89
C THR A 682 21.31 14.55 16.24
N ASP A 683 21.30 15.49 15.28
CA ASP A 683 20.14 15.84 14.45
C ASP A 683 20.15 15.17 13.07
N VAL A 684 21.08 14.23 12.79
CA VAL A 684 20.95 13.30 11.66
C VAL A 684 19.79 12.37 11.96
N THR A 685 18.60 12.85 11.61
CA THR A 685 17.33 12.17 11.84
C THR A 685 17.37 10.75 11.26
N SER A 686 16.65 9.81 11.89
CA SER A 686 16.36 8.47 11.34
C SER A 686 15.90 8.51 9.87
N ASP A 687 15.36 9.64 9.43
CA ASP A 687 14.90 9.89 8.08
C ASP A 687 16.05 10.01 7.06
N PHE A 688 17.20 10.58 7.45
CA PHE A 688 18.37 10.67 6.57
C PHE A 688 18.95 9.28 6.26
N LEU A 689 19.13 8.45 7.30
CA LEU A 689 19.62 7.08 7.13
C LEU A 689 18.65 6.23 6.30
N LEU A 690 17.34 6.42 6.49
CA LEU A 690 16.32 5.76 5.69
C LEU A 690 16.42 6.16 4.20
N VAL A 691 16.65 7.44 3.90
CA VAL A 691 16.80 7.95 2.53
C VAL A 691 18.07 7.40 1.87
N VAL A 692 19.21 7.44 2.57
CA VAL A 692 20.50 6.91 2.06
C VAL A 692 20.42 5.39 1.84
N GLY A 693 19.85 4.65 2.79
CA GLY A 693 19.67 3.20 2.65
C GLY A 693 18.73 2.83 1.50
N THR A 694 17.64 3.58 1.32
CA THR A 694 16.69 3.37 0.21
C THR A 694 17.33 3.69 -1.14
N TRP A 695 18.13 4.76 -1.21
CA TRP A 695 18.88 5.13 -2.42
C TRP A 695 19.87 4.03 -2.82
N ALA A 696 20.69 3.55 -1.87
CA ALA A 696 21.70 2.53 -2.14
C ALA A 696 21.05 1.23 -2.62
N MET A 697 20.01 0.78 -1.92
CA MET A 697 19.26 -0.42 -2.29
C MET A 697 18.60 -0.29 -3.67
N LEU A 698 18.04 0.87 -3.99
CA LEU A 698 17.42 1.13 -5.30
C LEU A 698 18.45 1.13 -6.44
N ARG A 699 19.61 1.77 -6.23
CA ARG A 699 20.71 1.78 -7.20
C ARG A 699 21.20 0.37 -7.50
N ASP A 700 21.48 -0.42 -6.47
CA ASP A 700 21.99 -1.78 -6.61
C ASP A 700 20.94 -2.69 -7.25
N THR A 701 19.66 -2.53 -6.90
CA THR A 701 18.55 -3.27 -7.53
C THR A 701 18.45 -2.98 -9.04
N ILE A 702 18.59 -1.71 -9.45
CA ILE A 702 18.57 -1.33 -10.87
C ILE A 702 19.80 -1.86 -11.61
N ALA A 703 20.98 -1.83 -10.98
CA ALA A 703 22.22 -2.36 -11.55
C ALA A 703 22.16 -3.89 -11.76
N GLU A 704 21.67 -4.62 -10.76
CA GLU A 704 21.46 -6.08 -10.87
C GLU A 704 20.40 -6.42 -11.91
N PHE A 705 19.32 -5.63 -11.97
CA PHE A 705 18.30 -5.80 -13.01
C PHE A 705 18.88 -5.57 -14.41
N ARG A 706 19.74 -4.57 -14.61
CA ARG A 706 20.46 -4.34 -15.88
C ARG A 706 21.30 -5.54 -16.26
N THR A 707 22.06 -6.09 -15.31
CA THR A 707 22.90 -7.27 -15.52
C THR A 707 22.07 -8.49 -15.92
N ALA A 708 20.92 -8.70 -15.27
CA ALA A 708 20.01 -9.80 -15.59
C ALA A 708 19.41 -9.65 -17.01
N ILE A 709 19.03 -8.44 -17.41
CA ILE A 709 18.53 -8.17 -18.76
C ILE A 709 19.63 -8.34 -19.81
N ASP A 710 20.87 -7.88 -19.56
CA ASP A 710 22.01 -8.10 -20.46
C ASP A 710 22.33 -9.60 -20.62
N ALA A 711 22.29 -10.36 -19.53
CA ALA A 711 22.46 -11.81 -19.57
C ALA A 711 21.37 -12.50 -20.40
N TRP A 712 20.11 -12.08 -20.24
CA TRP A 712 18.98 -12.60 -21.02
C TRP A 712 19.12 -12.31 -22.52
N PHE A 713 19.58 -11.11 -22.89
CA PHE A 713 19.84 -10.76 -24.30
C PHE A 713 20.96 -11.61 -24.92
N ARG A 714 21.94 -12.07 -24.13
CA ARG A 714 23.07 -12.88 -24.59
C ARG A 714 22.75 -14.37 -24.79
N THR A 715 21.80 -14.94 -24.03
CA THR A 715 21.53 -16.38 -24.05
C THR A 715 20.57 -16.77 -25.17
N ASP A 716 19.32 -16.32 -25.11
CA ASP A 716 18.31 -16.50 -26.16
C ASP A 716 17.11 -15.56 -25.90
N PRO A 717 17.07 -14.37 -26.53
CA PRO A 717 16.00 -13.38 -26.31
C PRO A 717 14.62 -13.84 -26.82
N LYS A 718 14.48 -15.09 -27.27
CA LYS A 718 13.22 -15.63 -27.80
C LYS A 718 12.19 -16.02 -26.75
N GLN A 719 12.50 -16.02 -25.46
CA GLN A 719 11.59 -16.43 -24.38
C GLN A 719 10.95 -15.21 -23.68
N PRO A 720 9.74 -14.76 -24.09
CA PRO A 720 9.10 -13.58 -23.50
C PRO A 720 8.64 -13.80 -22.06
N ASP A 721 8.46 -15.05 -21.63
CA ASP A 721 8.03 -15.38 -20.28
C ASP A 721 9.16 -15.16 -19.26
N GLU A 722 10.42 -15.47 -19.62
CA GLU A 722 11.58 -15.22 -18.78
C GLU A 722 11.82 -13.71 -18.58
N LEU A 723 11.72 -12.92 -19.64
CA LEU A 723 11.76 -11.46 -19.54
C LEU A 723 10.64 -10.92 -18.64
N ARG A 724 9.42 -11.45 -18.79
CA ARG A 724 8.28 -11.06 -17.95
C ARG A 724 8.52 -11.41 -16.48
N ASP A 725 9.15 -12.54 -16.19
CA ASP A 725 9.48 -12.96 -14.83
C ASP A 725 10.62 -12.13 -14.23
N LEU A 726 11.61 -11.71 -15.03
CA LEU A 726 12.63 -10.73 -14.62
C LEU A 726 12.01 -9.36 -14.27
N CYS A 727 11.12 -8.83 -15.11
CA CYS A 727 10.40 -7.58 -14.83
C CYS A 727 9.52 -7.70 -13.57
N ARG A 728 8.80 -8.81 -13.38
CA ARG A 728 8.01 -9.06 -12.16
C ARG A 728 8.89 -9.16 -10.90
N SER A 729 10.09 -9.73 -11.04
CA SER A 729 11.04 -9.85 -9.93
C SER A 729 11.57 -8.48 -9.54
N TYR A 730 11.84 -7.61 -10.51
CA TYR A 730 12.15 -6.19 -10.27
C TYR A 730 10.99 -5.47 -9.57
N ASP A 731 9.75 -5.57 -10.09
CA ASP A 731 8.57 -4.93 -9.48
C ASP A 731 8.36 -5.41 -8.03
N SER A 732 8.59 -6.70 -7.79
CA SER A 732 8.50 -7.28 -6.45
C SER A 732 9.60 -6.72 -5.54
N ALA A 733 10.87 -6.69 -5.99
CA ALA A 733 11.98 -6.11 -5.24
C ALA A 733 11.73 -4.64 -4.91
N PHE A 734 11.24 -3.87 -5.89
CA PHE A 734 10.87 -2.46 -5.70
C PHE A 734 9.71 -2.30 -4.72
N SER A 735 8.73 -3.21 -4.70
CA SER A 735 7.59 -3.15 -3.76
C SER A 735 7.97 -3.30 -2.28
N PHE A 736 9.16 -3.85 -2.00
CA PHE A 736 9.71 -3.92 -0.64
C PHE A 736 10.32 -2.60 -0.16
N LEU A 737 10.63 -1.68 -1.08
CA LEU A 737 11.07 -0.34 -0.72
C LEU A 737 9.87 0.44 -0.15
N SER A 738 10.06 1.04 1.02
CA SER A 738 9.00 1.80 1.69
C SER A 738 8.53 2.96 0.79
N PRO A 739 7.22 3.05 0.44
CA PRO A 739 6.70 4.15 -0.35
C PRO A 739 7.02 5.51 0.28
N ARG A 740 7.03 5.57 1.61
CA ARG A 740 7.41 6.75 2.39
C ARG A 740 8.89 7.10 2.23
N ALA A 741 9.76 6.11 2.09
CA ALA A 741 11.18 6.33 1.87
C ALA A 741 11.47 6.79 0.43
N ILE A 742 10.78 6.21 -0.57
CA ILE A 742 10.83 6.67 -1.96
C ILE A 742 10.28 8.09 -2.09
N GLU A 743 9.19 8.41 -1.38
CA GLU A 743 8.63 9.76 -1.36
C GLU A 743 9.58 10.76 -0.69
N LYS A 744 10.20 10.40 0.44
CA LYS A 744 11.20 11.25 1.10
C LYS A 744 12.45 11.43 0.25
N LEU A 745 12.94 10.36 -0.37
CA LEU A 745 14.01 10.42 -1.37
C LEU A 745 13.59 11.40 -2.47
N SER A 746 12.36 11.30 -2.96
CA SER A 746 11.82 12.17 -4.02
C SER A 746 11.68 13.64 -3.61
N ARG A 747 11.26 13.91 -2.37
CA ARG A 747 11.21 15.27 -1.80
C ARG A 747 12.60 15.85 -1.59
N SER A 748 13.57 15.03 -1.20
CA SER A 748 14.97 15.46 -1.03
C SER A 748 15.65 15.83 -2.35
N MET A 749 15.10 15.42 -3.50
CA MET A 749 15.62 15.77 -4.83
C MET A 749 15.30 17.21 -5.26
N GLY A 750 14.60 18.02 -4.44
CA GLY A 750 14.20 19.38 -4.81
C GLY A 750 13.31 19.45 -6.05
N ALA A 751 12.74 18.32 -6.47
CA ALA A 751 11.84 18.27 -7.60
C ALA A 751 10.48 18.81 -7.15
N ASP A 752 10.06 19.93 -7.73
CA ASP A 752 8.68 20.46 -7.60
C ASP A 752 7.60 19.45 -8.03
N ASN A 753 8.00 18.28 -8.56
CA ASN A 753 7.16 17.14 -8.88
C ASN A 753 7.69 15.83 -8.24
N SER A 754 7.67 15.73 -6.91
CA SER A 754 8.03 14.50 -6.16
C SER A 754 7.25 13.25 -6.61
N ASN A 755 6.05 13.43 -7.17
CA ASN A 755 5.23 12.34 -7.72
C ASN A 755 5.77 11.75 -9.03
N TYR A 756 6.59 12.48 -9.79
CA TYR A 756 7.04 12.06 -11.11
C TYR A 756 8.23 11.10 -11.04
N ALA A 757 9.18 11.34 -10.13
CA ALA A 757 10.37 10.50 -10.01
C ALA A 757 10.07 9.12 -9.41
N GLY A 758 9.25 9.06 -8.35
CA GLY A 758 8.80 7.77 -7.80
C GLY A 758 8.07 6.91 -8.84
N ARG A 759 7.23 7.53 -9.67
CA ARG A 759 6.59 6.86 -10.82
C ARG A 759 7.59 6.44 -11.89
N SER A 760 8.57 7.28 -12.20
CA SER A 760 9.59 6.96 -13.22
C SER A 760 10.41 5.72 -12.89
N PHE A 761 10.64 5.41 -11.61
CA PHE A 761 11.30 4.17 -11.19
C PHE A 761 10.33 2.98 -11.11
N MET A 762 9.09 3.19 -10.65
CA MET A 762 8.05 2.14 -10.69
C MET A 762 7.75 1.68 -12.12
N ASP A 763 7.75 2.59 -13.08
CA ASP A 763 7.43 2.31 -14.49
C ASP A 763 8.64 1.77 -15.27
N LEU A 764 9.82 1.63 -14.64
CA LEU A 764 11.04 1.18 -15.32
C LEU A 764 10.90 -0.27 -15.84
N GLY A 765 10.32 -1.17 -15.04
CA GLY A 765 10.07 -2.57 -15.43
C GLY A 765 9.18 -2.69 -16.68
N PRO A 766 7.99 -2.07 -16.70
CA PRO A 766 7.12 -2.02 -17.89
C PRO A 766 7.78 -1.35 -19.10
N ARG A 767 8.49 -0.22 -18.93
CA ARG A 767 9.18 0.48 -20.03
C ARG A 767 10.29 -0.38 -20.65
N ILE A 768 11.06 -1.07 -19.83
CA ILE A 768 12.10 -2.00 -20.30
C ILE A 768 11.46 -3.20 -21.00
N PHE A 769 10.35 -3.73 -20.49
CA PHE A 769 9.63 -4.82 -21.13
C PHE A 769 9.16 -4.44 -22.54
N ASP A 770 8.54 -3.27 -22.69
CA ASP A 770 8.06 -2.78 -23.98
C ASP A 770 9.23 -2.48 -24.93
N ALA A 771 10.27 -1.78 -24.49
CA ALA A 771 11.45 -1.50 -25.32
C ALA A 771 12.20 -2.77 -25.74
N ALA A 772 12.36 -3.75 -24.84
CA ALA A 772 13.01 -5.02 -25.16
C ALA A 772 12.15 -5.91 -26.07
N ARG A 773 10.82 -5.83 -25.97
CA ARG A 773 9.89 -6.49 -26.90
C ARG A 773 9.95 -5.85 -28.28
N ASP A 774 9.97 -4.53 -28.35
CA ASP A 774 9.90 -3.78 -29.61
C ASP A 774 11.24 -3.87 -30.36
N ALA A 775 12.38 -3.89 -29.66
CA ALA A 775 13.71 -4.16 -30.24
C ALA A 775 13.88 -5.60 -30.79
N ARG A 776 12.90 -6.48 -30.54
CA ARG A 776 12.88 -7.87 -31.02
C ARG A 776 12.03 -8.05 -32.30
N VAL A 777 11.23 -7.05 -32.68
CA VAL A 777 10.43 -7.00 -33.93
C VAL A 777 11.28 -6.42 -35.05
#